data_AF-A0A2S5MM87-F1
#
_entry.id   AF-A0A2S5MM87-F1
#
_cell.length_a   1.000
_cell.length_b   1.000
_cell.length_c   1.000
_cell.angle_alpha   90.00
_cell.angle_beta   90.00
_cell.angle_gamma   90.00
#
_symmetry.space_group_name_H-M   'P 1'
#
loop_
_entity.id
_entity.type
_entity.pdbx_description
1 polymer ?
#
loop_
_entity_poly.entity_id
_entity_poly.type
_entity_poly.pdbx_seq_one_letter_code
_entity_poly.pdbx_strand_id
1 'polypeptide(L)'
;MMAAQALVSHLAKGRVIDAPALRAAMEAAFGASDAQGAWSWKDAYEAVEAAQVLFLRRYWTAMVARTANDPARILAMLSKIGALLPSETRRSEEAQALQQFSTPLEFAYVASLAAGIGAGDVVLEPSAGTGMLAIFAELASAKLLLNEWGATRADLLKLLNPQAPLSRIDGAQLHDRLDADHVPTVVLMNPPFSSSPLIEGRHAAATFDHVRAALARLRAGGRLVAITGESFAPTANSWRGSFQRLQGQGRLVFTASLARGFFARHGTSVESRLTVFDKMPAEKPKAFVAGFGPVADLSELLALVQREIPPRVSLATALGNGDTPIQAGVGWAGNLLTPIIATRRAAPRLAFADSARPNACVLTPAPRVSSEIVEVAHELRDWKAPEGGALSAGLYEPYAVQSIVIEGAKPHPTTLVQSAAMASVAPPKPIYRPHLPKSVVESGLLSDAQLESVVYTGEAHSSLLAGSFLVNESFDTVSAAPDDAEKAVRFRRGYYLGDGTGAGKGRQVAGVVLDNWLKGRRKALWISKSDKLLEDAQRDWSALGQEKLQIVPQSRFKQGAPIKLSEGILFTTYSTLRSDERQGRDGAVKASRLSQIIDWLGADFDGVIVFDEAHALANAAGDKGERGEKTASQQGRAGLRLQNALPGARVLYVSATGATTVANLAYATRLGLWGSTDMPFPTRPDFVAAMEAGGIAAMEVLARDLKALGLYASRALSYAGVEVEMLEHQLSAEQIRIYDCYAGAFEIIHNNLTAALEAANITGEGGKAYNRNAKSAARSAFESNKQRFFNHLITAMKVPSLIAAIERDLETGHAAVIQIVSTSEALMERRLAEIPSSEWGDLSCDITPREYVLDYLAHSFPTQLFEVYSDENGDLHSRPVVDEHGNPVQSREAMARRDRLIEHLAALPAVQGALDQIVQRFGTEMVAEVTGRSRRIVRKTNADGLDRLCVENRPASANLGETQAFMDDEKRILVFSDAGGTGRSYHAERSAKNQRLRVHYLLEPGWKADNAIQGLGRTNRTNQAQPPLFRPVATDVKGEKRFLSTIARRLDTLGAITRGQRQTGGQGLFRPEDNLESPYGRAALRRLYQLVFAGKVEGCSLTGFMEATGLDLTDQDGSLKEELPP
;
A
#
# COMPACT_ATOMS: atom_id res chain seq x y z
N MET A 1 -11.61 15.44 51.41
CA MET A 1 -12.39 16.70 51.49
C MET A 1 -12.80 17.09 52.91
N MET A 2 -13.54 16.26 53.66
CA MET A 2 -13.98 16.60 55.03
C MET A 2 -12.82 16.94 55.99
N ALA A 3 -11.74 16.16 55.97
CA ALA A 3 -10.53 16.46 56.74
C ALA A 3 -9.94 17.84 56.40
N ALA A 4 -9.84 18.18 55.11
CA ALA A 4 -9.34 19.48 54.66
C ALA A 4 -10.19 20.64 55.19
N GLN A 5 -11.52 20.52 55.19
CA GLN A 5 -12.42 21.54 55.75
C GLN A 5 -12.20 21.76 57.25
N ALA A 6 -11.95 20.69 58.02
CA ALA A 6 -11.61 20.80 59.44
C ALA A 6 -10.28 21.55 59.65
N LEU A 7 -9.27 21.26 58.82
CA LEU A 7 -7.94 21.85 58.89
C LEU A 7 -7.90 23.34 58.52
N VAL A 8 -8.84 23.86 57.70
CA VAL A 8 -8.96 25.31 57.42
C VAL A 8 -9.06 26.12 58.71
N SER A 9 -9.74 25.60 59.73
CA SER A 9 -9.90 26.27 61.03
C SER A 9 -8.58 26.39 61.81
N HIS A 10 -7.63 25.46 61.61
CA HIS A 10 -6.30 25.53 62.19
C HIS A 10 -5.49 26.64 61.53
N LEU A 11 -5.50 26.71 60.19
CA LEU A 11 -4.83 27.77 59.42
C LEU A 11 -5.39 29.16 59.79
N ALA A 12 -6.72 29.30 59.90
CA ALA A 12 -7.38 30.55 60.30
C ALA A 12 -7.02 31.04 61.71
N LYS A 13 -6.69 30.12 62.63
CA LYS A 13 -6.28 30.44 64.00
C LYS A 13 -4.76 30.56 64.17
N GLY A 14 -3.99 30.40 63.09
CA GLY A 14 -2.52 30.37 63.15
C GLY A 14 -1.95 29.20 63.95
N ARG A 15 -2.70 28.09 64.04
CA ARG A 15 -2.26 26.88 64.77
C ARG A 15 -1.45 25.99 63.83
N VAL A 16 -0.34 25.46 64.33
CA VAL A 16 0.48 24.47 63.62
C VAL A 16 -0.35 23.20 63.40
N ILE A 17 -0.29 22.66 62.18
CA ILE A 17 -0.85 21.36 61.83
C ILE A 17 0.28 20.33 61.96
N ASP A 18 0.40 19.73 63.14
CA ASP A 18 1.36 18.66 63.40
C ASP A 18 0.78 17.28 63.05
N ALA A 19 1.61 16.24 63.11
CA ALA A 19 1.20 14.87 62.80
C ALA A 19 0.00 14.38 63.65
N PRO A 20 -0.09 14.66 64.97
CA PRO A 20 -1.28 14.39 65.77
C PRO A 20 -2.55 15.11 65.28
N ALA A 21 -2.49 16.41 65.03
CA ALA A 21 -3.63 17.18 64.55
C ALA A 21 -4.13 16.68 63.19
N LEU A 22 -3.19 16.33 62.30
CA LEU A 22 -3.51 15.77 60.99
C LEU A 22 -4.15 14.39 61.10
N ARG A 23 -3.60 13.49 61.94
CA ARG A 23 -4.18 12.17 62.21
C ARG A 23 -5.60 12.27 62.76
N ALA A 24 -5.84 13.17 63.72
CA ALA A 24 -7.18 13.38 64.28
C ALA A 24 -8.20 13.85 63.23
N ALA A 25 -7.80 14.75 62.32
CA ALA A 25 -8.66 15.21 61.24
C ALA A 25 -8.96 14.10 60.22
N MET A 26 -7.98 13.24 59.92
CA MET A 26 -8.15 12.11 59.01
C MET A 26 -9.02 11.00 59.64
N GLU A 27 -8.76 10.60 60.88
CA GLU A 27 -9.56 9.59 61.59
C GLU A 27 -11.02 10.01 61.74
N ALA A 28 -11.28 11.29 62.03
CA ALA A 28 -12.64 11.82 62.09
C ALA A 28 -13.35 11.78 60.73
N ALA A 29 -12.62 11.92 59.62
CA ALA A 29 -13.18 11.90 58.27
C ALA A 29 -13.37 10.47 57.71
N PHE A 30 -12.45 9.55 58.01
CA PHE A 30 -12.47 8.17 57.50
C PHE A 30 -13.11 7.17 58.46
N GLY A 31 -13.35 7.55 59.72
CA GLY A 31 -13.95 6.69 60.75
C GLY A 31 -13.03 5.58 61.28
N ALA A 32 -11.75 5.57 60.89
CA ALA A 32 -10.75 4.55 61.19
C ALA A 32 -9.31 5.10 61.07
N SER A 33 -8.33 4.38 61.62
CA SER A 33 -6.91 4.81 61.69
C SER A 33 -6.07 4.41 60.47
N ASP A 34 -4.88 5.02 60.31
CA ASP A 34 -3.91 4.64 59.27
C ASP A 34 -3.41 3.20 59.42
N ALA A 35 -3.33 2.71 60.66
CA ALA A 35 -2.94 1.32 60.95
C ALA A 35 -3.97 0.28 60.47
N GLN A 36 -5.22 0.67 60.28
CA GLN A 36 -6.29 -0.17 59.74
C GLN A 36 -6.38 -0.10 58.21
N GLY A 37 -5.47 0.65 57.56
CA GLY A 37 -5.45 0.84 56.10
C GLY A 37 -6.57 1.74 55.57
N ALA A 38 -7.28 2.46 56.43
CA ALA A 38 -8.42 3.31 56.03
C ALA A 38 -8.00 4.56 55.22
N TRP A 39 -6.77 5.03 55.43
CA TRP A 39 -6.15 6.13 54.71
C TRP A 39 -4.62 6.04 54.81
N SER A 40 -3.91 6.71 53.91
CA SER A 40 -2.45 6.79 53.88
C SER A 40 -1.94 8.19 54.22
N TRP A 41 -0.68 8.31 54.63
CA TRP A 41 -0.06 9.62 54.89
C TRP A 41 -0.05 10.55 53.66
N LYS A 42 -0.10 9.99 52.45
CA LYS A 42 -0.27 10.77 51.23
C LYS A 42 -1.64 11.45 51.18
N ASP A 43 -2.72 10.72 51.48
CA ASP A 43 -4.07 11.28 51.54
C ASP A 43 -4.17 12.42 52.56
N ALA A 44 -3.40 12.29 53.65
CA ALA A 44 -3.30 13.33 54.68
C ALA A 44 -2.58 14.60 54.19
N TYR A 45 -1.49 14.46 53.43
CA TYR A 45 -0.82 15.61 52.81
C TYR A 45 -1.69 16.27 51.74
N GLU A 46 -2.38 15.49 50.90
CA GLU A 46 -3.35 16.02 49.93
C GLU A 46 -4.51 16.78 50.61
N ALA A 47 -4.96 16.33 51.78
CA ALA A 47 -5.94 17.05 52.59
C ALA A 47 -5.40 18.38 53.15
N VAL A 48 -4.11 18.46 53.51
CA VAL A 48 -3.46 19.70 53.94
C VAL A 48 -3.34 20.68 52.76
N GLU A 49 -2.99 20.22 51.57
CA GLU A 49 -2.94 21.04 50.37
C GLU A 49 -4.33 21.59 49.99
N ALA A 50 -5.36 20.74 50.00
CA ALA A 50 -6.73 21.18 49.79
C ALA A 50 -7.21 22.18 50.86
N ALA A 51 -6.74 22.06 52.11
CA ALA A 51 -7.04 23.02 53.17
C ALA A 51 -6.45 24.40 52.87
N GLN A 52 -5.26 24.47 52.25
CA GLN A 52 -4.67 25.74 51.82
C GLN A 52 -5.48 26.39 50.70
N VAL A 53 -5.92 25.62 49.70
CA VAL A 53 -6.80 26.10 48.62
C VAL A 53 -8.10 26.69 49.19
N LEU A 54 -8.77 25.96 50.10
CA LEU A 54 -9.98 26.44 50.77
C LEU A 54 -9.73 27.68 51.65
N PHE A 55 -8.59 27.72 52.35
CA PHE A 55 -8.20 28.86 53.18
C PHE A 55 -8.05 30.12 52.31
N LEU A 56 -7.33 30.04 51.19
CA LEU A 56 -7.17 31.18 50.29
C LEU A 56 -8.51 31.62 49.71
N ARG A 57 -9.35 30.68 49.24
CA ARG A 57 -10.69 31.01 48.73
C ARG A 57 -11.53 31.81 49.74
N ARG A 58 -11.37 31.53 51.04
CA ARG A 58 -12.10 32.21 52.11
C ARG A 58 -11.49 33.54 52.55
N TYR A 59 -10.16 33.66 52.57
CA TYR A 59 -9.46 34.78 53.23
C TYR A 59 -8.66 35.68 52.29
N TRP A 60 -8.56 35.35 50.99
CA TRP A 60 -7.74 36.08 50.01
C TRP A 60 -8.06 37.58 49.95
N THR A 61 -9.33 37.95 49.85
CA THR A 61 -9.76 39.36 49.75
C THR A 61 -9.31 40.17 50.97
N ALA A 62 -9.42 39.59 52.17
CA ALA A 62 -8.96 40.21 53.40
C ALA A 62 -7.43 40.30 53.47
N MET A 63 -6.71 39.28 52.96
CA MET A 63 -5.25 39.30 52.87
C MET A 63 -4.76 40.42 51.94
N VAL A 64 -5.32 40.50 50.73
CA VAL A 64 -4.97 41.52 49.73
C VAL A 64 -5.26 42.93 50.23
N ALA A 65 -6.42 43.14 50.86
CA ALA A 65 -6.77 44.44 51.44
C ALA A 65 -5.77 44.87 52.54
N ARG A 66 -5.38 43.93 53.40
CA ARG A 66 -4.43 44.20 54.50
C ARG A 66 -3.02 44.51 54.00
N THR A 67 -2.60 43.91 52.89
CA THR A 67 -1.27 44.14 52.31
C THR A 67 -1.24 45.31 51.32
N ALA A 68 -2.37 45.96 51.06
CA ALA A 68 -2.54 46.94 49.98
C ALA A 68 -2.12 46.37 48.61
N ASN A 69 -2.36 45.07 48.40
CA ASN A 69 -1.97 44.32 47.20
C ASN A 69 -0.46 44.33 46.88
N ASP A 70 0.42 44.57 47.87
CA ASP A 70 1.87 44.50 47.71
C ASP A 70 2.34 43.03 47.62
N PRO A 71 2.92 42.59 46.48
CA PRO A 71 3.33 41.20 46.29
C PRO A 71 4.33 40.68 47.33
N ALA A 72 5.27 41.50 47.79
CA ALA A 72 6.26 41.08 48.78
C ALA A 72 5.61 40.80 50.16
N ARG A 73 4.62 41.61 50.54
CA ARG A 73 3.87 41.43 51.79
C ARG A 73 2.92 40.23 51.71
N ILE A 74 2.31 39.99 50.56
CA ILE A 74 1.48 38.80 50.32
C ILE A 74 2.35 37.54 50.43
N LEU A 75 3.50 37.51 49.76
CA LEU A 75 4.46 36.41 49.83
C LEU A 75 4.88 36.12 51.29
N ALA A 76 5.14 37.16 52.08
CA ALA A 76 5.46 37.01 53.50
C ALA A 76 4.31 36.41 54.33
N MET A 77 3.05 36.74 54.02
CA MET A 77 1.89 36.11 54.67
C MET A 77 1.71 34.65 54.24
N LEU A 78 1.89 34.34 52.96
CA LEU A 78 1.85 32.96 52.45
C LEU A 78 2.96 32.10 53.07
N SER A 79 4.18 32.64 53.20
CA SER A 79 5.30 31.96 53.86
C SER A 79 5.00 31.63 55.33
N LYS A 80 4.27 32.52 56.04
CA LYS A 80 3.81 32.23 57.41
C LYS A 80 2.77 31.11 57.46
N ILE A 81 1.91 30.99 56.44
CA ILE A 81 0.94 29.90 56.33
C ILE A 81 1.68 28.58 56.04
N GLY A 82 2.61 28.57 55.08
CA GLY A 82 3.44 27.41 54.77
C GLY A 82 4.23 26.91 55.99
N ALA A 83 4.69 27.82 56.85
CA ALA A 83 5.40 27.46 58.07
C ALA A 83 4.56 26.70 59.12
N LEU A 84 3.23 26.77 59.05
CA LEU A 84 2.30 26.05 59.94
C LEU A 84 2.07 24.59 59.52
N LEU A 85 2.55 24.19 58.34
CA LEU A 85 2.30 22.88 57.76
C LEU A 85 3.31 21.83 58.24
N PRO A 86 2.92 20.54 58.28
CA PRO A 86 3.85 19.47 58.60
C PRO A 86 4.86 19.28 57.46
N SER A 87 6.05 18.74 57.78
CA SER A 87 7.03 18.38 56.75
C SER A 87 6.65 17.06 56.08
N GLU A 88 6.62 17.04 54.74
CA GLU A 88 6.22 15.88 53.94
C GLU A 88 7.35 14.84 53.87
N THR A 89 7.46 14.01 54.91
CA THR A 89 8.59 13.05 55.08
C THR A 89 8.28 11.62 54.66
N ARG A 90 7.01 11.30 54.35
CA ARG A 90 6.54 9.94 54.04
C ARG A 90 6.04 9.86 52.60
N ARG A 91 6.58 8.95 51.79
CA ARG A 91 6.25 8.83 50.35
C ARG A 91 5.54 7.49 50.08
N SER A 92 4.48 7.50 49.28
CA SER A 92 3.89 6.26 48.74
C SER A 92 4.60 5.80 47.47
N GLU A 93 4.45 4.52 47.12
CA GLU A 93 4.99 3.95 45.87
C GLU A 93 4.46 4.67 44.63
N GLU A 94 3.14 4.94 44.59
CA GLU A 94 2.51 5.69 43.50
C GLU A 94 3.07 7.11 43.35
N ALA A 95 3.32 7.82 44.46
CA ALA A 95 3.88 9.17 44.40
C ALA A 95 5.32 9.20 43.89
N GLN A 96 6.10 8.15 44.20
CA GLN A 96 7.46 7.99 43.68
C GLN A 96 7.44 7.63 42.19
N ALA A 97 6.57 6.71 41.78
CA ALA A 97 6.44 6.26 40.39
C ALA A 97 5.98 7.40 39.46
N LEU A 98 4.99 8.19 39.88
CA LEU A 98 4.44 9.29 39.08
C LEU A 98 5.16 10.64 39.29
N GLN A 99 6.16 10.71 40.17
CA GLN A 99 6.81 11.96 40.59
C GLN A 99 5.84 13.07 41.01
N GLN A 100 4.84 12.70 41.80
CA GLN A 100 3.79 13.60 42.29
C GLN A 100 4.31 14.49 43.43
N PHE A 101 5.21 15.42 43.12
CA PHE A 101 5.71 16.42 44.07
C PHE A 101 4.77 17.63 44.13
N SER A 102 4.46 18.07 45.34
CA SER A 102 3.55 19.19 45.55
C SER A 102 4.28 20.52 45.39
N THR A 103 3.64 21.48 44.72
CA THR A 103 4.17 22.84 44.55
C THR A 103 3.89 23.62 45.83
N PRO A 104 4.89 24.21 46.51
CA PRO A 104 4.64 25.02 47.70
C PRO A 104 3.82 26.27 47.37
N LEU A 105 2.92 26.67 48.28
CA LEU A 105 1.94 27.73 48.03
C LEU A 105 2.60 29.08 47.69
N GLU A 106 3.64 29.43 48.43
CA GLU A 106 4.43 30.64 48.23
C GLU A 106 5.15 30.65 46.87
N PHE A 107 5.57 29.48 46.37
CA PHE A 107 6.18 29.38 45.05
C PHE A 107 5.14 29.44 43.93
N ALA A 108 3.99 28.80 44.14
CA ALA A 108 2.85 28.90 43.24
C ALA A 108 2.39 30.35 43.05
N TYR A 109 2.44 31.17 44.12
CA TYR A 109 2.16 32.60 44.04
C TYR A 109 3.16 33.33 43.13
N VAL A 110 4.47 33.13 43.32
CA VAL A 110 5.49 33.77 42.47
C VAL A 110 5.34 33.34 41.00
N ALA A 111 5.06 32.06 40.75
CA ALA A 111 4.82 31.54 39.41
C ALA A 111 3.55 32.17 38.77
N SER A 112 2.50 32.42 39.56
CA SER A 112 1.29 33.11 39.10
C SER A 112 1.55 34.57 38.69
N LEU A 113 2.46 35.26 39.38
CA LEU A 113 2.88 36.62 39.03
C LEU A 113 3.73 36.62 37.75
N ALA A 114 4.64 35.66 37.59
CA ALA A 114 5.38 35.47 36.34
C ALA A 114 4.45 35.21 35.14
N ALA A 115 3.35 34.49 35.38
CA ALA A 115 2.33 34.22 34.37
C ALA A 115 1.51 35.45 33.98
N GLY A 116 1.41 36.47 34.85
CA GLY A 116 0.67 37.70 34.59
C GLY A 116 -0.81 37.44 34.28
N ILE A 117 -1.48 36.70 35.16
CA ILE A 117 -2.88 36.27 35.01
C ILE A 117 -3.84 37.43 35.27
N GLY A 118 -4.84 37.60 34.40
CA GLY A 118 -5.95 38.54 34.59
C GLY A 118 -7.33 37.88 34.42
N ALA A 119 -8.40 38.62 34.76
CA ALA A 119 -9.78 38.11 34.74
C ALA A 119 -10.30 37.66 33.36
N GLY A 120 -9.67 38.13 32.28
CA GLY A 120 -10.00 37.71 30.91
C GLY A 120 -9.31 36.43 30.45
N ASP A 121 -8.42 35.85 31.26
CA ASP A 121 -7.63 34.69 30.86
C ASP A 121 -8.38 33.36 30.98
N VAL A 122 -7.94 32.40 30.16
CA VAL A 122 -8.23 30.98 30.30
C VAL A 122 -6.91 30.31 30.69
N VAL A 123 -6.83 29.82 31.92
CA VAL A 123 -5.62 29.23 32.51
C VAL A 123 -5.73 27.71 32.50
N LEU A 124 -4.77 27.05 31.84
CA LEU A 124 -4.61 25.61 31.89
C LEU A 124 -3.54 25.23 32.93
N GLU A 125 -3.88 24.31 33.83
CA GLU A 125 -2.94 23.57 34.67
C GLU A 125 -2.85 22.10 34.19
N PRO A 126 -1.83 21.74 33.38
CA PRO A 126 -1.63 20.42 32.76
C PRO A 126 -1.41 19.25 33.73
N SER A 127 -0.97 19.54 34.93
CA SER A 127 -0.55 18.58 35.96
C SER A 127 -0.97 19.15 37.31
N ALA A 128 -2.28 19.20 37.52
CA ALA A 128 -2.89 20.10 38.48
C ALA A 128 -2.69 19.72 39.95
N GLY A 129 -2.32 18.47 40.25
CA GLY A 129 -2.15 18.01 41.62
C GLY A 129 -3.44 18.23 42.41
N THR A 130 -3.40 19.02 43.49
CA THR A 130 -4.59 19.43 44.25
C THR A 130 -5.05 20.87 43.95
N GLY A 131 -4.49 21.52 42.91
CA GLY A 131 -4.91 22.84 42.42
C GLY A 131 -4.15 24.01 43.03
N MET A 132 -2.90 23.80 43.46
CA MET A 132 -2.11 24.84 44.13
C MET A 132 -1.69 25.98 43.18
N LEU A 133 -1.48 25.71 41.88
CA LEU A 133 -1.25 26.76 40.90
C LEU A 133 -2.58 27.35 40.41
N ALA A 134 -3.59 26.49 40.18
CA ALA A 134 -4.92 26.89 39.73
C ALA A 134 -5.64 27.87 40.66
N ILE A 135 -5.46 27.78 41.99
CA ILE A 135 -6.14 28.69 42.92
C ILE A 135 -5.82 30.15 42.63
N PHE A 136 -4.60 30.50 42.22
CA PHE A 136 -4.25 31.90 41.90
C PHE A 136 -4.93 32.40 40.62
N ALA A 137 -5.21 31.51 39.68
CA ALA A 137 -6.02 31.85 38.51
C ALA A 137 -7.50 32.05 38.89
N GLU A 138 -8.05 31.21 39.77
CA GLU A 138 -9.40 31.39 40.32
C GLU A 138 -9.53 32.75 41.05
N LEU A 139 -8.55 33.08 41.89
CA LEU A 139 -8.52 34.33 42.65
C LEU A 139 -8.37 35.57 41.77
N ALA A 140 -7.75 35.42 40.59
CA ALA A 140 -7.69 36.45 39.55
C ALA A 140 -8.98 36.54 38.70
N SER A 141 -10.01 35.75 39.03
CA SER A 141 -11.26 35.61 38.26
C SER A 141 -11.08 35.08 36.84
N ALA A 142 -9.99 34.34 36.58
CA ALA A 142 -9.74 33.69 35.31
C ALA A 142 -10.53 32.37 35.19
N LYS A 143 -10.79 31.92 33.96
CA LYS A 143 -11.40 30.60 33.71
C LYS A 143 -10.34 29.51 33.85
N LEU A 144 -10.70 28.39 34.47
CA LEU A 144 -9.78 27.27 34.71
C LEU A 144 -10.03 26.13 33.73
N LEU A 145 -8.94 25.50 33.29
CA LEU A 145 -8.89 24.19 32.64
C LEU A 145 -7.91 23.33 33.45
N LEU A 146 -8.36 22.17 33.93
CA LEU A 146 -7.56 21.31 34.81
C LEU A 146 -7.31 19.95 34.15
N ASN A 147 -6.09 19.42 34.33
CA ASN A 147 -5.76 18.05 33.96
C ASN A 147 -4.97 17.38 35.09
N GLU A 148 -5.40 16.21 35.52
CA GLU A 148 -4.71 15.42 36.53
C GLU A 148 -4.84 13.92 36.24
N TRP A 149 -3.72 13.21 36.21
CA TRP A 149 -3.68 11.79 35.88
C TRP A 149 -4.10 10.92 37.08
N GLY A 150 -3.59 11.24 38.27
CA GLY A 150 -3.83 10.50 39.50
C GLY A 150 -5.30 10.54 39.91
N ALA A 151 -5.90 9.36 40.08
CA ALA A 151 -7.35 9.23 40.31
C ALA A 151 -7.81 10.02 41.54
N THR A 152 -7.16 9.83 42.69
CA THR A 152 -7.53 10.50 43.95
C THR A 152 -7.44 12.02 43.85
N ARG A 153 -6.38 12.53 43.25
CA ARG A 153 -6.16 13.98 43.07
C ARG A 153 -7.16 14.58 42.09
N ALA A 154 -7.45 13.89 40.98
CA ALA A 154 -8.49 14.29 40.04
C ALA A 154 -9.88 14.35 40.71
N ASP A 155 -10.24 13.34 41.51
CA ASP A 155 -11.51 13.32 42.24
C ASP A 155 -11.59 14.46 43.27
N LEU A 156 -10.48 14.74 43.98
CA LEU A 156 -10.38 15.86 44.90
C LEU A 156 -10.49 17.22 44.18
N LEU A 157 -9.81 17.40 43.06
CA LEU A 157 -9.90 18.59 42.22
C LEU A 157 -11.32 18.83 41.71
N LYS A 158 -12.03 17.77 41.30
CA LYS A 158 -13.43 17.86 40.87
C LYS A 158 -14.33 18.38 41.98
N LEU A 159 -14.08 17.99 43.24
CA LEU A 159 -14.80 18.51 44.39
C LEU A 159 -14.41 19.96 44.73
N LEU A 160 -13.13 20.32 44.57
CA LEU A 160 -12.62 21.66 44.86
C LEU A 160 -13.06 22.69 43.80
N ASN A 161 -13.19 22.28 42.54
CA ASN A 161 -13.49 23.12 41.39
C ASN A 161 -14.59 22.48 40.50
N PRO A 162 -15.84 22.34 40.99
CA PRO A 162 -16.90 21.61 40.27
C PRO A 162 -17.33 22.27 38.94
N GLN A 163 -16.99 23.55 38.74
CA GLN A 163 -17.32 24.31 37.54
C GLN A 163 -16.18 24.34 36.51
N ALA A 164 -14.98 23.86 36.86
CA ALA A 164 -13.84 23.83 35.95
C ALA A 164 -13.85 22.51 35.14
N PRO A 165 -13.68 22.56 33.81
CA PRO A 165 -13.40 21.36 33.02
C PRO A 165 -12.18 20.63 33.56
N LEU A 166 -12.35 19.34 33.86
CA LEU A 166 -11.31 18.46 34.37
C LEU A 166 -11.12 17.28 33.41
N SER A 167 -9.88 17.06 32.99
CA SER A 167 -9.47 15.96 32.13
C SER A 167 -8.45 15.04 32.82
N ARG A 168 -8.34 13.80 32.33
CA ARG A 168 -7.39 12.78 32.83
C ARG A 168 -6.57 12.23 31.67
N ILE A 169 -5.82 13.12 31.03
CA ILE A 169 -5.02 12.85 29.84
C ILE A 169 -3.54 12.87 30.24
N ASP A 170 -2.72 12.06 29.58
CA ASP A 170 -1.26 12.21 29.67
C ASP A 170 -0.87 13.63 29.23
N GLY A 171 -0.15 14.36 30.09
CA GLY A 171 0.24 15.75 29.84
C GLY A 171 1.05 15.93 28.55
N ALA A 172 1.78 14.89 28.12
CA ALA A 172 2.49 14.88 26.84
C ALA A 172 1.57 14.84 25.60
N GLN A 173 0.29 14.47 25.76
CA GLN A 173 -0.70 14.33 24.69
C GLN A 173 -1.80 15.42 24.74
N LEU A 174 -1.66 16.41 25.62
CA LEU A 174 -2.69 17.44 25.85
C LEU A 174 -3.05 18.21 24.59
N HIS A 175 -2.07 18.51 23.74
CA HIS A 175 -2.33 19.26 22.52
C HIS A 175 -3.35 18.54 21.64
N ASP A 176 -3.18 17.22 21.48
CA ASP A 176 -3.96 16.40 20.57
C ASP A 176 -5.33 16.03 21.15
N ARG A 177 -5.35 15.66 22.44
CA ARG A 177 -6.52 15.05 23.10
C ARG A 177 -7.43 16.02 23.86
N LEU A 178 -6.94 17.20 24.23
CA LEU A 178 -7.81 18.20 24.85
C LEU A 178 -8.82 18.71 23.81
N ASP A 179 -10.07 18.88 24.24
CA ASP A 179 -11.17 19.39 23.40
C ASP A 179 -10.73 20.61 22.57
N ALA A 180 -11.09 20.68 21.29
CA ALA A 180 -10.68 21.75 20.38
C ALA A 180 -11.07 23.15 20.89
N ASP A 181 -12.16 23.30 21.63
CA ASP A 181 -12.64 24.61 22.11
C ASP A 181 -11.84 25.15 23.30
N HIS A 182 -11.08 24.30 24.00
CA HIS A 182 -10.32 24.66 25.20
C HIS A 182 -8.93 25.24 24.88
N VAL A 183 -8.86 26.45 24.34
CA VAL A 183 -7.57 27.09 23.97
C VAL A 183 -7.11 28.06 25.08
N PRO A 184 -6.12 27.68 25.92
CA PRO A 184 -5.67 28.54 27.02
C PRO A 184 -4.91 29.77 26.53
N THR A 185 -5.03 30.87 27.25
CA THR A 185 -4.21 32.08 27.08
C THR A 185 -3.00 32.08 28.02
N VAL A 186 -3.07 31.29 29.09
CA VAL A 186 -1.98 31.07 30.04
C VAL A 186 -1.88 29.58 30.36
N VAL A 187 -0.66 29.04 30.40
CA VAL A 187 -0.38 27.74 30.99
C VAL A 187 0.52 27.94 32.20
N LEU A 188 0.15 27.35 33.33
CA LEU A 188 0.95 27.33 34.55
C LEU A 188 1.14 25.87 34.96
N MET A 189 2.38 25.39 35.05
CA MET A 189 2.64 23.95 35.18
C MET A 189 3.85 23.60 36.03
N ASN A 190 3.75 22.46 36.72
CA ASN A 190 4.86 21.76 37.36
C ASN A 190 4.89 20.31 36.83
N PRO A 191 5.40 20.08 35.61
CA PRO A 191 5.40 18.76 34.99
C PRO A 191 6.28 17.75 35.75
N PRO A 192 6.04 16.43 35.56
CA PRO A 192 6.99 15.42 36.00
C PRO A 192 8.37 15.65 35.38
N PHE A 193 9.42 15.39 36.15
CA PHE A 193 10.80 15.66 35.74
C PHE A 193 11.40 14.53 34.91
N SER A 194 11.00 13.29 35.17
CA SER A 194 11.52 12.14 34.44
C SER A 194 10.64 10.89 34.50
N SER A 195 9.33 11.03 34.70
CA SER A 195 8.36 9.92 34.71
C SER A 195 7.28 10.14 33.65
N SER A 196 6.79 9.06 33.07
CA SER A 196 5.59 9.05 32.23
C SER A 196 4.68 7.93 32.72
N PRO A 197 3.35 8.10 32.73
CA PRO A 197 2.43 7.07 33.25
C PRO A 197 2.48 5.73 32.53
N LEU A 198 2.99 5.70 31.30
CA LEU A 198 3.01 4.52 30.43
C LEU A 198 4.41 3.92 30.26
N ILE A 199 5.44 4.54 30.85
CA ILE A 199 6.85 4.13 30.71
C ILE A 199 7.38 3.78 32.10
N GLU A 200 7.83 2.54 32.24
CA GLU A 200 8.43 2.03 33.46
C GLU A 200 9.83 2.63 33.66
N GLY A 201 10.11 3.13 34.86
CA GLY A 201 11.39 3.75 35.20
C GLY A 201 11.56 5.20 34.72
N ARG A 202 12.80 5.60 34.44
CA ARG A 202 13.17 7.00 34.17
C ARG A 202 12.99 7.35 32.69
N HIS A 203 12.03 8.22 32.37
CA HIS A 203 11.87 8.82 31.05
C HIS A 203 12.45 10.24 31.00
N ALA A 204 13.69 10.38 30.49
CA ALA A 204 14.40 11.67 30.49
C ALA A 204 13.72 12.79 29.66
N ALA A 205 12.86 12.45 28.70
CA ALA A 205 12.16 13.43 27.84
C ALA A 205 10.81 13.91 28.38
N ALA A 206 10.33 13.37 29.52
CA ALA A 206 9.00 13.68 30.06
C ALA A 206 8.73 15.20 30.20
N THR A 207 9.66 15.96 30.81
CA THR A 207 9.50 17.42 30.95
C THR A 207 9.40 18.12 29.60
N PHE A 208 10.25 17.74 28.64
CA PHE A 208 10.24 18.33 27.31
C PHE A 208 8.92 18.08 26.58
N ASP A 209 8.42 16.84 26.62
CA ASP A 209 7.17 16.46 25.94
C ASP A 209 5.97 17.21 26.50
N HIS A 210 5.89 17.36 27.82
CA HIS A 210 4.84 18.14 28.48
C HIS A 210 4.92 19.63 28.13
N VAL A 211 6.12 20.23 28.19
CA VAL A 211 6.31 21.64 27.82
C VAL A 211 5.98 21.88 26.35
N ARG A 212 6.39 20.97 25.45
CA ARG A 212 6.07 21.02 24.02
C ARG A 212 4.56 20.96 23.79
N ALA A 213 3.87 19.99 24.38
CA ALA A 213 2.42 19.83 24.24
C ALA A 213 1.64 21.05 24.78
N ALA A 214 2.05 21.55 25.95
CA ALA A 214 1.46 22.74 26.55
C ALA A 214 1.70 24.00 25.71
N LEU A 215 2.92 24.21 25.22
CA LEU A 215 3.24 25.33 24.33
C LEU A 215 2.48 25.21 23.01
N ALA A 216 2.34 24.02 22.44
CA ALA A 216 1.56 23.79 21.22
C ALA A 216 0.06 24.11 21.42
N ARG A 217 -0.49 23.82 22.60
CA ARG A 217 -1.89 24.09 22.94
C ARG A 217 -2.18 25.57 23.25
N LEU A 218 -1.19 26.32 23.70
CA LEU A 218 -1.29 27.72 24.08
C LEU A 218 -1.67 28.62 22.88
N ARG A 219 -2.62 29.53 23.09
CA ARG A 219 -3.02 30.55 22.10
C ARG A 219 -1.82 31.39 21.66
N ALA A 220 -1.77 31.80 20.39
CA ALA A 220 -0.81 32.79 19.92
C ALA A 220 -0.85 34.07 20.79
N GLY A 221 0.33 34.56 21.20
CA GLY A 221 0.47 35.66 22.16
C GLY A 221 0.23 35.29 23.63
N GLY A 222 -0.14 34.05 23.94
CA GLY A 222 -0.27 33.54 25.31
C GLY A 222 1.07 33.33 26.01
N ARG A 223 1.03 32.99 27.32
CA ARG A 223 2.22 32.76 28.14
C ARG A 223 2.21 31.38 28.81
N LEU A 224 3.35 30.68 28.78
CA LEU A 224 3.59 29.43 29.51
C LEU A 224 4.63 29.65 30.60
N VAL A 225 4.30 29.26 31.83
CA VAL A 225 5.21 29.26 32.98
C VAL A 225 5.37 27.82 33.47
N ALA A 226 6.59 27.31 33.43
CA ALA A 226 6.92 25.94 33.81
C ALA A 226 7.93 25.90 34.94
N ILE A 227 7.61 25.12 35.97
CA ILE A 227 8.52 24.71 37.03
C ILE A 227 9.18 23.40 36.58
N THR A 228 10.49 23.39 36.41
CA THR A 228 11.23 22.26 35.83
C THR A 228 12.46 21.93 36.67
N GLY A 229 13.03 20.73 36.53
CA GLY A 229 14.30 20.40 37.17
C GLY A 229 15.46 21.20 36.56
N GLU A 230 16.49 21.50 37.35
CA GLU A 230 17.64 22.32 36.92
C GLU A 230 18.36 21.76 35.67
N SER A 231 18.37 20.43 35.51
CA SER A 231 18.94 19.77 34.34
C SER A 231 18.27 20.14 33.01
N PHE A 232 17.04 20.66 33.02
CA PHE A 232 16.31 21.10 31.83
C PHE A 232 16.57 22.60 31.57
N ALA A 233 17.74 22.91 31.01
CA ALA A 233 18.20 24.28 30.77
C ALA A 233 18.55 24.55 29.29
N PRO A 234 18.33 25.77 28.77
CA PRO A 234 18.66 26.13 27.39
C PRO A 234 20.17 26.10 27.08
N THR A 235 21.00 26.22 28.11
CA THR A 235 22.47 26.17 28.02
C THR A 235 23.02 24.75 28.14
N ALA A 236 22.22 23.77 28.54
CA ALA A 236 22.67 22.38 28.64
C ALA A 236 22.80 21.75 27.24
N ASN A 237 23.95 21.13 26.94
CA ASN A 237 24.21 20.54 25.63
C ASN A 237 23.15 19.52 25.21
N SER A 238 22.62 18.73 26.15
CA SER A 238 21.58 17.72 25.91
C SER A 238 20.22 18.32 25.49
N TRP A 239 19.93 19.56 25.88
CA TRP A 239 18.62 20.20 25.64
C TRP A 239 18.69 21.38 24.67
N ARG A 240 19.89 21.83 24.30
CA ARG A 240 20.08 23.01 23.45
C ARG A 240 19.31 22.91 22.13
N GLY A 241 19.39 21.77 21.44
CA GLY A 241 18.63 21.53 20.20
C GLY A 241 17.11 21.57 20.43
N SER A 242 16.64 20.96 21.51
CA SER A 242 15.23 20.94 21.90
C SER A 242 14.69 22.34 22.20
N PHE A 243 15.45 23.18 22.90
CA PHE A 243 15.10 24.58 23.14
C PHE A 243 15.12 25.41 21.84
N GLN A 244 16.04 25.15 20.91
CA GLN A 244 16.02 25.80 19.58
C GLN A 244 14.71 25.50 18.83
N ARG A 245 14.23 24.24 18.91
CA ARG A 245 12.93 23.85 18.34
C ARG A 245 11.76 24.54 19.03
N LEU A 246 11.76 24.61 20.37
CA LEU A 246 10.72 25.34 21.13
C LEU A 246 10.67 26.81 20.75
N GLN A 247 11.82 27.46 20.54
CA GLN A 247 11.89 28.86 20.10
C GLN A 247 11.27 29.12 18.72
N GLY A 248 11.11 28.10 17.88
CA GLY A 248 10.34 28.20 16.64
C GLY A 248 8.84 28.38 16.84
N GLN A 249 8.31 28.01 18.02
CA GLN A 249 6.88 28.12 18.35
C GLN A 249 6.61 29.14 19.47
N GLY A 250 7.56 29.33 20.39
CA GLY A 250 7.44 30.25 21.52
C GLY A 250 8.81 30.66 22.04
N ARG A 251 9.05 31.97 22.13
CA ARG A 251 10.29 32.56 22.59
C ARG A 251 10.46 32.36 24.09
N LEU A 252 11.68 31.97 24.49
CA LEU A 252 12.07 31.94 25.90
C LEU A 252 12.31 33.38 26.37
N VAL A 253 11.56 33.85 27.36
CA VAL A 253 11.67 35.24 27.87
C VAL A 253 12.32 35.34 29.23
N PHE A 254 12.28 34.28 30.03
CA PHE A 254 12.90 34.25 31.36
C PHE A 254 13.24 32.82 31.77
N THR A 255 14.36 32.66 32.47
CA THR A 255 14.70 31.40 33.15
C THR A 255 15.57 31.67 34.37
N ALA A 256 15.23 31.08 35.52
CA ALA A 256 15.96 31.24 36.77
C ALA A 256 16.14 29.92 37.51
N SER A 257 17.39 29.59 37.84
CA SER A 257 17.79 28.43 38.65
C SER A 257 17.57 28.71 40.14
N LEU A 258 17.15 27.71 40.91
CA LEU A 258 16.96 27.79 42.36
C LEU A 258 18.09 27.05 43.11
N ALA A 259 18.53 27.59 44.24
CA ALA A 259 19.55 26.96 45.06
C ALA A 259 19.15 25.55 45.55
N ARG A 260 20.13 24.66 45.75
CA ARG A 260 19.86 23.29 46.20
C ARG A 260 19.18 23.28 47.59
N GLY A 261 18.15 22.44 47.74
CA GLY A 261 17.41 22.31 49.00
C GLY A 261 16.32 23.38 49.22
N PHE A 262 16.03 24.19 48.19
CA PHE A 262 15.03 25.26 48.20
C PHE A 262 13.66 24.85 48.77
N PHE A 263 13.25 23.58 48.58
CA PHE A 263 11.96 23.04 49.03
C PHE A 263 12.08 21.80 49.93
N ALA A 264 13.19 21.65 50.67
CA ALA A 264 13.46 20.47 51.50
C ALA A 264 12.34 20.14 52.52
N ARG A 265 11.61 21.16 53.02
CA ARG A 265 10.48 20.98 53.95
C ARG A 265 9.23 20.35 53.30
N HIS A 266 9.11 20.47 51.98
CA HIS A 266 8.05 19.88 51.16
C HIS A 266 8.48 18.54 50.55
N GLY A 267 9.41 17.84 51.21
CA GLY A 267 9.76 16.46 50.87
C GLY A 267 10.62 16.28 49.62
N THR A 268 11.19 17.34 49.04
CA THR A 268 12.04 17.26 47.84
C THR A 268 13.36 18.01 47.99
N SER A 269 14.46 17.37 47.57
CA SER A 269 15.79 17.99 47.45
C SER A 269 16.16 18.26 45.98
N VAL A 270 15.19 18.16 45.07
CA VAL A 270 15.42 18.29 43.63
C VAL A 270 15.71 19.75 43.30
N GLU A 271 16.83 19.98 42.64
CA GLU A 271 17.20 21.29 42.09
C GLU A 271 16.20 21.68 41.01
N SER A 272 15.59 22.86 41.16
CA SER A 272 14.44 23.29 40.36
C SER A 272 14.70 24.64 39.72
N ARG A 273 13.89 24.99 38.73
CA ARG A 273 14.02 26.17 37.87
C ARG A 273 12.64 26.68 37.47
N LEU A 274 12.50 28.00 37.38
CA LEU A 274 11.33 28.66 36.80
C LEU A 274 11.66 29.11 35.37
N THR A 275 10.87 28.69 34.39
CA THR A 275 11.06 29.01 32.97
C THR A 275 9.78 29.59 32.37
N VAL A 276 9.91 30.66 31.59
CA VAL A 276 8.77 31.37 30.99
C VAL A 276 8.93 31.52 29.47
N PHE A 277 7.88 31.16 28.75
CA PHE A 277 7.77 31.32 27.30
C PHE A 277 6.59 32.20 26.94
N ASP A 278 6.77 33.06 25.93
CA ASP A 278 5.64 33.70 25.22
C ASP A 278 5.40 32.94 23.91
N LYS A 279 4.13 32.67 23.54
CA LYS A 279 3.75 31.99 22.29
C LYS A 279 3.89 32.91 21.08
N MET A 280 5.13 33.23 20.74
CA MET A 280 5.59 33.99 19.59
C MET A 280 6.93 33.40 19.15
N PRO A 281 7.14 33.06 17.86
CA PRO A 281 8.44 32.59 17.38
C PRO A 281 9.56 33.59 17.70
N ALA A 282 10.73 33.09 18.11
CA ALA A 282 11.89 33.93 18.34
C ALA A 282 12.53 34.34 17.00
N GLU A 283 12.90 35.62 16.86
CA GLU A 283 13.59 36.13 15.66
C GLU A 283 14.92 35.41 15.39
N LYS A 284 15.62 35.02 16.47
CA LYS A 284 16.89 34.28 16.42
C LYS A 284 16.78 32.99 17.23
N PRO A 285 16.28 31.88 16.65
CA PRO A 285 16.02 30.63 17.39
C PRO A 285 17.25 29.99 18.05
N LYS A 286 18.47 30.37 17.65
CA LYS A 286 19.73 29.88 18.23
C LYS A 286 20.26 30.72 19.40
N ALA A 287 19.68 31.90 19.65
CA ALA A 287 20.05 32.80 20.72
C ALA A 287 19.04 32.69 21.88
N PHE A 288 19.53 32.58 23.12
CA PHE A 288 18.71 32.46 24.32
C PHE A 288 18.96 33.63 25.27
N VAL A 289 17.96 33.99 26.08
CA VAL A 289 18.14 34.95 27.18
C VAL A 289 19.15 34.41 28.21
N ALA A 290 19.90 35.32 28.85
CA ALA A 290 20.77 34.95 29.96
C ALA A 290 19.90 34.44 31.13
N GLY A 291 20.27 33.30 31.70
CA GLY A 291 19.58 32.75 32.88
C GLY A 291 20.02 33.45 34.16
N PHE A 292 19.15 33.46 35.17
CA PHE A 292 19.43 33.97 36.51
C PHE A 292 19.66 32.83 37.50
N GLY A 293 20.35 33.13 38.61
CA GLY A 293 20.55 32.20 39.73
C GLY A 293 21.93 31.52 39.79
N PRO A 294 22.14 30.60 40.77
CA PRO A 294 21.12 30.05 41.65
C PRO A 294 20.54 31.09 42.62
N VAL A 295 19.22 31.25 42.60
CA VAL A 295 18.48 32.17 43.47
C VAL A 295 18.37 31.56 44.87
N ALA A 296 18.65 32.35 45.91
CA ALA A 296 18.76 31.86 47.28
C ALA A 296 17.41 31.70 48.00
N ASP A 297 16.46 32.60 47.73
CA ASP A 297 15.12 32.56 48.35
C ASP A 297 14.00 33.12 47.43
N LEU A 298 12.74 32.94 47.84
CA LEU A 298 11.58 33.38 47.05
C LEU A 298 11.41 34.90 46.97
N SER A 299 11.99 35.67 47.90
CA SER A 299 11.94 37.14 47.85
C SER A 299 12.86 37.66 46.74
N GLU A 300 14.05 37.07 46.61
CA GLU A 300 14.97 37.33 45.50
C GLU A 300 14.33 36.90 44.15
N LEU A 301 13.68 35.72 44.10
CA LEU A 301 12.99 35.27 42.88
C LEU A 301 11.85 36.22 42.50
N LEU A 302 11.05 36.67 43.47
CA LEU A 302 9.97 37.62 43.24
C LEU A 302 10.50 38.95 42.68
N ALA A 303 11.59 39.47 43.24
CA ALA A 303 12.22 40.69 42.74
C ALA A 303 12.72 40.55 41.29
N LEU A 304 13.28 39.38 40.94
CA LEU A 304 13.67 39.06 39.56
C LEU A 304 12.46 38.96 38.63
N VAL A 305 11.40 38.26 39.05
CA VAL A 305 10.15 38.13 38.30
C VAL A 305 9.53 39.49 37.98
N GLN A 306 9.50 40.41 38.95
CA GLN A 306 8.95 41.75 38.76
C GLN A 306 9.81 42.66 37.87
N ARG A 307 11.13 42.46 37.86
CA ARG A 307 12.07 43.34 37.15
C ARG A 307 12.37 42.88 35.72
N GLU A 308 12.53 41.57 35.52
CA GLU A 308 13.12 41.02 34.30
C GLU A 308 12.07 40.41 33.34
N ILE A 309 10.90 40.00 33.84
CA ILE A 309 9.87 39.41 32.98
C ILE A 309 9.11 40.53 32.24
N PRO A 310 9.12 40.54 30.90
CA PRO A 310 8.42 41.57 30.15
C PRO A 310 6.90 41.45 30.30
N PRO A 311 6.15 42.56 30.18
CA PRO A 311 4.69 42.53 30.10
C PRO A 311 4.21 41.59 28.98
N ARG A 312 3.05 40.95 29.20
CA ARG A 312 2.44 40.09 28.17
C ARG A 312 2.06 40.92 26.95
N VAL A 313 2.25 40.33 25.77
CA VAL A 313 1.78 40.91 24.50
C VAL A 313 0.26 40.96 24.53
N SER A 314 -0.33 42.07 24.10
CA SER A 314 -1.79 42.18 23.99
C SER A 314 -2.32 41.19 22.95
N LEU A 315 -3.30 40.38 23.36
CA LEU A 315 -3.93 39.37 22.50
C LEU A 315 -4.61 39.98 21.26
N ALA A 316 -4.95 41.28 21.29
CA ALA A 316 -5.50 42.01 20.14
C ALA A 316 -4.43 42.39 19.09
N THR A 317 -3.19 42.65 19.51
CA THR A 317 -2.08 43.04 18.63
C THR A 317 -1.41 41.84 17.96
N ALA A 318 -1.54 40.64 18.55
CA ALA A 318 -1.01 39.38 18.00
C ALA A 318 -1.75 38.90 16.75
N LEU A 319 -3.03 39.27 16.57
CA LEU A 319 -3.81 38.96 15.36
C LEU A 319 -3.30 39.69 14.10
N GLY A 320 -2.56 40.79 14.25
CA GLY A 320 -2.08 41.61 13.12
C GLY A 320 -0.87 41.07 12.37
N ASN A 321 -0.14 40.08 12.92
CA ASN A 321 1.16 39.64 12.39
C ASN A 321 1.23 38.12 12.08
N GLY A 322 0.10 37.41 12.01
CA GLY A 322 0.12 35.95 11.80
C GLY A 322 -1.03 35.36 10.98
N ASP A 323 -2.20 36.01 10.94
CA ASP A 323 -3.38 35.49 10.23
C ASP A 323 -4.00 36.60 9.38
N THR A 324 -3.39 36.90 8.23
CA THR A 324 -4.15 37.47 7.10
C THR A 324 -4.65 36.30 6.26
N PRO A 325 -5.93 35.91 6.35
CA PRO A 325 -6.53 35.12 5.30
C PRO A 325 -6.51 36.00 4.04
N ILE A 326 -5.80 35.56 3.00
CA ILE A 326 -5.94 36.11 1.66
C ILE A 326 -7.40 35.85 1.27
N GLN A 327 -8.25 36.86 1.38
CA GLN A 327 -9.53 36.89 0.68
C GLN A 327 -9.23 37.00 -0.82
N ALA A 328 -9.11 35.85 -1.49
CA ALA A 328 -9.39 35.72 -2.90
C ALA A 328 -10.65 34.85 -3.01
N GLY A 329 -11.76 35.47 -3.38
CA GLY A 329 -13.06 34.81 -3.42
C GLY A 329 -13.14 33.77 -4.53
N VAL A 330 -13.49 32.54 -4.17
CA VAL A 330 -14.47 31.69 -4.85
C VAL A 330 -15.11 30.82 -3.76
N GLY A 331 -16.44 30.87 -3.64
CA GLY A 331 -17.17 30.16 -2.58
C GLY A 331 -17.11 28.65 -2.76
N TRP A 332 -16.59 27.94 -1.75
CA TRP A 332 -16.82 26.51 -1.56
C TRP A 332 -17.20 26.29 -0.10
N ALA A 333 -18.48 25.99 0.12
CA ALA A 333 -19.02 25.66 1.43
C ALA A 333 -18.54 24.25 1.82
N GLY A 334 -17.60 24.16 2.77
CA GLY A 334 -17.13 22.90 3.33
C GLY A 334 -18.17 22.27 4.24
N ASN A 335 -18.73 21.13 3.83
CA ASN A 335 -19.41 20.23 4.74
C ASN A 335 -18.43 19.16 5.24
N LEU A 336 -18.40 19.05 6.57
CA LEU A 336 -17.58 18.14 7.38
C LEU A 336 -17.80 16.66 6.97
N LEU A 337 -16.71 15.98 6.61
CA LEU A 337 -16.68 14.53 6.38
C LEU A 337 -16.78 13.78 7.71
N THR A 338 -17.91 13.10 7.94
CA THR A 338 -18.08 12.08 8.98
C THR A 338 -18.02 10.69 8.35
N PRO A 339 -17.39 9.68 8.97
CA PRO A 339 -17.40 8.32 8.46
C PRO A 339 -18.69 7.62 8.92
N ILE A 340 -19.67 7.45 8.03
CA ILE A 340 -20.86 6.64 8.32
C ILE A 340 -20.64 5.21 7.83
N ILE A 341 -20.41 4.30 8.78
CA ILE A 341 -20.58 2.86 8.60
C ILE A 341 -22.09 2.58 8.55
N ALA A 342 -22.64 2.35 7.35
CA ALA A 342 -24.02 1.90 7.17
C ALA A 342 -24.05 0.46 6.62
N THR A 343 -24.60 -0.42 7.44
CA THR A 343 -24.94 -1.82 7.15
C THR A 343 -25.97 -1.92 6.01
N ARG A 344 -25.65 -2.66 4.95
CA ARG A 344 -26.58 -2.99 3.86
C ARG A 344 -27.72 -3.88 4.36
N ARG A 345 -28.96 -3.40 4.29
CA ARG A 345 -30.19 -4.21 4.26
C ARG A 345 -30.74 -4.28 2.83
N ALA A 346 -31.36 -5.41 2.54
CA ALA A 346 -31.81 -5.87 1.24
C ALA A 346 -32.79 -4.92 0.53
N ALA A 347 -32.66 -4.81 -0.80
CA ALA A 347 -33.65 -4.20 -1.68
C ALA A 347 -34.67 -5.26 -2.16
N PRO A 348 -35.95 -4.89 -2.35
CA PRO A 348 -36.99 -5.81 -2.76
C PRO A 348 -36.90 -6.12 -4.26
N ARG A 349 -37.35 -7.32 -4.62
CA ARG A 349 -37.60 -7.76 -5.99
C ARG A 349 -38.67 -6.86 -6.62
N LEU A 350 -38.34 -6.26 -7.76
CA LEU A 350 -39.33 -5.73 -8.70
C LEU A 350 -39.33 -6.61 -9.95
N ALA A 351 -40.54 -7.03 -10.31
CA ALA A 351 -40.84 -7.92 -11.42
C ALA A 351 -40.50 -7.26 -12.76
N PHE A 352 -39.83 -8.01 -13.63
CA PHE A 352 -39.68 -7.64 -15.03
C PHE A 352 -40.98 -7.99 -15.76
N ALA A 353 -41.59 -6.97 -16.35
CA ALA A 353 -42.66 -7.11 -17.32
C ALA A 353 -42.07 -7.55 -18.66
N ASP A 354 -42.68 -8.57 -19.26
CA ASP A 354 -42.50 -8.97 -20.65
C ASP A 354 -42.82 -7.80 -21.60
N SER A 355 -41.93 -7.51 -22.54
CA SER A 355 -42.34 -7.17 -23.93
C SER A 355 -41.15 -6.90 -24.87
N ALA A 356 -41.40 -7.28 -26.13
CA ALA A 356 -40.81 -6.83 -27.38
C ALA A 356 -39.39 -7.32 -27.76
N ARG A 357 -39.40 -8.43 -28.50
CA ARG A 357 -38.32 -8.91 -29.38
C ARG A 357 -38.05 -7.91 -30.51
N PRO A 358 -36.79 -7.68 -30.90
CA PRO A 358 -36.43 -7.29 -32.26
C PRO A 358 -35.94 -8.52 -33.04
N ASN A 359 -36.41 -8.62 -34.29
CA ASN A 359 -36.14 -9.70 -35.23
C ASN A 359 -34.64 -9.94 -35.45
N ALA A 360 -34.18 -11.15 -35.12
CA ALA A 360 -32.90 -11.67 -35.55
C ALA A 360 -32.98 -12.05 -37.04
N CYS A 361 -32.12 -11.45 -37.85
CA CYS A 361 -31.85 -11.88 -39.20
C CYS A 361 -31.26 -13.30 -39.15
N VAL A 362 -32.00 -14.26 -39.69
CA VAL A 362 -31.59 -15.66 -39.81
C VAL A 362 -30.53 -15.75 -40.90
N LEU A 363 -29.26 -15.82 -40.50
CA LEU A 363 -28.21 -16.37 -41.37
C LEU A 363 -28.35 -17.89 -41.34
N THR A 364 -28.73 -18.45 -42.49
CA THR A 364 -28.81 -19.87 -42.77
C THR A 364 -27.47 -20.57 -42.49
N PRO A 365 -27.45 -21.68 -41.71
CA PRO A 365 -26.26 -22.52 -41.61
C PRO A 365 -26.02 -23.22 -42.95
N ALA A 366 -24.80 -23.10 -43.49
CA ALA A 366 -24.34 -23.93 -44.60
C ALA A 366 -24.44 -25.43 -44.22
N PRO A 367 -24.72 -26.32 -45.19
CA PRO A 367 -24.97 -27.74 -44.91
C PRO A 367 -23.73 -28.42 -44.34
N ARG A 368 -23.93 -29.14 -43.22
CA ARG A 368 -22.93 -30.00 -42.59
C ARG A 368 -22.62 -31.18 -43.52
N VAL A 369 -21.47 -31.16 -44.19
CA VAL A 369 -20.89 -32.37 -44.75
C VAL A 369 -20.32 -33.17 -43.58
N SER A 370 -20.89 -34.34 -43.30
CA SER A 370 -20.31 -35.28 -42.33
C SER A 370 -18.96 -35.75 -42.85
N SER A 371 -17.88 -35.13 -42.36
CA SER A 371 -16.52 -35.62 -42.62
C SER A 371 -16.36 -36.98 -41.96
N GLU A 372 -15.79 -37.93 -42.69
CA GLU A 372 -15.30 -39.19 -42.16
C GLU A 372 -14.33 -38.92 -40.99
N ILE A 373 -14.48 -39.67 -39.89
CA ILE A 373 -13.54 -39.65 -38.76
C ILE A 373 -12.45 -40.66 -39.07
N VAL A 374 -11.20 -40.21 -39.06
CA VAL A 374 -10.05 -41.05 -39.40
C VAL A 374 -9.06 -41.08 -38.23
N GLU A 375 -8.36 -42.20 -38.11
CA GLU A 375 -7.16 -42.27 -37.30
C GLU A 375 -6.04 -41.56 -38.08
N VAL A 376 -5.52 -40.46 -37.53
CA VAL A 376 -4.50 -39.65 -38.20
C VAL A 376 -3.17 -40.41 -38.18
N ALA A 377 -2.87 -41.07 -39.29
CA ALA A 377 -1.60 -41.77 -39.48
C ALA A 377 -0.45 -40.77 -39.70
N HIS A 378 0.73 -41.14 -39.21
CA HIS A 378 1.96 -40.40 -39.41
C HIS A 378 3.12 -41.34 -39.72
N GLU A 379 4.02 -40.91 -40.59
CA GLU A 379 5.29 -41.56 -40.86
C GLU A 379 6.37 -41.01 -39.95
N LEU A 380 7.32 -41.86 -39.55
CA LEU A 380 8.43 -41.44 -38.70
C LEU A 380 9.53 -40.82 -39.56
N ARG A 381 10.03 -39.67 -39.13
CA ARG A 381 11.13 -38.96 -39.79
C ARG A 381 12.38 -39.02 -38.92
N ASP A 382 13.51 -39.34 -39.52
CA ASP A 382 14.81 -39.14 -38.88
C ASP A 382 15.18 -37.67 -38.95
N TRP A 383 15.28 -37.05 -37.78
CA TRP A 383 15.75 -35.69 -37.66
C TRP A 383 17.27 -35.64 -37.85
N LYS A 384 17.72 -34.76 -38.76
CA LYS A 384 19.14 -34.40 -38.89
C LYS A 384 19.33 -33.00 -38.33
N ALA A 385 20.32 -32.84 -37.45
CA ALA A 385 20.73 -31.52 -36.99
C ALA A 385 21.13 -30.64 -38.19
N PRO A 386 20.86 -29.32 -38.16
CA PRO A 386 21.31 -28.41 -39.21
C PRO A 386 22.82 -28.58 -39.47
N GLU A 387 23.23 -28.70 -40.74
CA GLU A 387 24.65 -28.83 -41.11
C GLU A 387 25.43 -27.60 -40.62
N GLY A 388 26.39 -27.80 -39.71
CA GLY A 388 27.25 -26.72 -39.22
C GLY A 388 27.69 -26.82 -37.75
N GLY A 389 27.01 -27.57 -36.89
CA GLY A 389 27.42 -27.84 -35.49
C GLY A 389 27.51 -26.62 -34.55
N ALA A 390 27.64 -25.42 -35.09
CA ALA A 390 27.43 -24.16 -34.42
C ALA A 390 25.93 -23.89 -34.38
N LEU A 391 25.39 -23.64 -33.19
CA LEU A 391 24.17 -22.86 -33.03
C LEU A 391 24.29 -21.68 -34.00
N SER A 392 23.32 -21.47 -34.90
CA SER A 392 23.37 -20.27 -35.74
C SER A 392 23.55 -19.06 -34.81
N ALA A 393 24.21 -17.99 -35.27
CA ALA A 393 24.35 -16.78 -34.47
C ALA A 393 22.98 -16.16 -34.09
N GLY A 394 21.87 -16.69 -34.61
CA GLY A 394 20.49 -16.29 -34.33
C GLY A 394 19.93 -16.91 -33.03
N LEU A 395 19.08 -16.12 -32.36
CA LEU A 395 18.44 -16.50 -31.10
C LEU A 395 17.28 -17.50 -31.26
N TYR A 396 16.71 -17.56 -32.45
CA TYR A 396 15.54 -18.36 -32.80
C TYR A 396 15.78 -19.04 -34.14
N GLU A 397 15.32 -20.29 -34.24
CA GLU A 397 15.37 -21.11 -35.45
C GLU A 397 13.94 -21.32 -35.99
N PRO A 398 13.73 -21.27 -37.32
CA PRO A 398 12.47 -21.67 -37.92
C PRO A 398 12.05 -23.08 -37.47
N TYR A 399 10.78 -23.22 -37.09
CA TYR A 399 10.22 -24.49 -36.66
C TYR A 399 9.57 -25.21 -37.84
N ALA A 400 9.90 -26.49 -37.99
CA ALA A 400 9.17 -27.46 -38.78
C ALA A 400 9.01 -28.74 -37.94
N VAL A 401 7.94 -29.50 -38.19
CA VAL A 401 7.71 -30.79 -37.51
C VAL A 401 8.92 -31.72 -37.73
N GLN A 402 9.50 -32.20 -36.64
CA GLN A 402 10.86 -32.77 -36.66
C GLN A 402 10.89 -34.30 -36.76
N SER A 403 9.97 -34.99 -36.08
CA SER A 403 10.03 -36.45 -35.88
C SER A 403 8.93 -37.23 -36.60
N ILE A 404 7.92 -36.53 -37.14
CA ILE A 404 6.77 -37.13 -37.81
C ILE A 404 6.41 -36.38 -39.09
N VAL A 405 5.75 -37.06 -40.03
CA VAL A 405 5.11 -36.48 -41.22
C VAL A 405 3.66 -36.96 -41.26
N ILE A 406 2.72 -36.02 -41.30
CA ILE A 406 1.28 -36.32 -41.36
C ILE A 406 0.79 -36.06 -42.79
N GLU A 407 0.32 -37.10 -43.47
CA GLU A 407 -0.17 -36.97 -44.84
C GLU A 407 -1.39 -36.02 -44.91
N GLY A 408 -1.41 -35.15 -45.91
CA GLY A 408 -2.49 -34.17 -46.11
C GLY A 408 -2.48 -32.96 -45.16
N ALA A 409 -1.66 -32.97 -44.10
CA ALA A 409 -1.55 -31.84 -43.17
C ALA A 409 -0.97 -30.60 -43.87
N LYS A 410 -1.52 -29.42 -43.54
CA LYS A 410 -1.05 -28.14 -44.05
C LYS A 410 -0.02 -27.51 -43.11
N PRO A 411 1.01 -26.83 -43.63
CA PRO A 411 1.93 -26.06 -42.82
C PRO A 411 1.19 -25.02 -41.97
N HIS A 412 1.76 -24.68 -40.81
CA HIS A 412 1.23 -23.61 -39.97
C HIS A 412 1.10 -22.29 -40.78
N PRO A 413 -0.06 -21.57 -40.75
CA PRO A 413 -0.31 -20.38 -41.59
C PRO A 413 0.64 -19.20 -41.41
N THR A 414 1.51 -19.28 -40.41
CA THR A 414 2.52 -18.27 -40.10
C THR A 414 3.75 -19.01 -39.62
N THR A 415 4.93 -18.57 -40.05
CA THR A 415 6.20 -19.19 -39.69
C THR A 415 6.34 -19.23 -38.17
N LEU A 416 6.47 -20.44 -37.64
CA LEU A 416 6.77 -20.65 -36.22
C LEU A 416 8.29 -20.69 -36.04
N VAL A 417 8.75 -20.32 -34.86
CA VAL A 417 10.14 -20.42 -34.43
C VAL A 417 10.23 -21.09 -33.07
N GLN A 418 11.36 -21.70 -32.78
CA GLN A 418 11.75 -22.17 -31.45
C GLN A 418 13.13 -21.60 -31.09
N SER A 419 13.54 -21.66 -29.83
CA SER A 419 14.92 -21.25 -29.51
C SER A 419 15.95 -22.18 -30.14
N ALA A 420 17.17 -21.66 -30.27
CA ALA A 420 18.32 -22.47 -30.68
C ALA A 420 18.55 -23.69 -29.74
N ALA A 421 18.38 -23.55 -28.41
CA ALA A 421 18.52 -24.68 -27.50
C ALA A 421 17.42 -25.74 -27.70
N MET A 422 16.16 -25.32 -27.91
CA MET A 422 15.06 -26.24 -28.22
C MET A 422 15.26 -26.88 -29.60
N ALA A 423 15.86 -26.19 -30.56
CA ALA A 423 16.17 -26.72 -31.87
C ALA A 423 17.26 -27.79 -31.88
N SER A 424 18.12 -27.83 -30.84
CA SER A 424 19.21 -28.81 -30.72
C SER A 424 18.75 -30.25 -30.47
N VAL A 425 17.49 -30.46 -30.11
CA VAL A 425 16.90 -31.78 -29.85
C VAL A 425 15.56 -31.94 -30.56
N ALA A 426 15.28 -33.14 -31.07
CA ALA A 426 13.98 -33.52 -31.59
C ALA A 426 13.14 -34.24 -30.52
N PRO A 427 11.81 -34.10 -30.55
CA PRO A 427 10.93 -34.90 -29.70
C PRO A 427 11.00 -36.40 -30.08
N PRO A 428 10.65 -37.32 -29.17
CA PRO A 428 10.79 -38.76 -29.40
C PRO A 428 9.82 -39.25 -30.47
N LYS A 429 10.08 -40.36 -31.17
CA LYS A 429 9.17 -40.89 -32.19
C LYS A 429 7.87 -41.41 -31.53
N PRO A 430 6.69 -40.78 -31.74
CA PRO A 430 5.47 -41.17 -31.06
C PRO A 430 4.78 -42.34 -31.78
N ILE A 431 4.03 -43.14 -31.02
CA ILE A 431 3.22 -44.26 -31.53
C ILE A 431 1.73 -43.87 -31.54
N TYR A 432 1.32 -42.97 -30.65
CA TYR A 432 -0.06 -42.52 -30.50
C TYR A 432 -0.62 -41.87 -31.77
N ARG A 433 -1.83 -42.28 -32.15
CA ARG A 433 -2.57 -41.73 -33.29
C ARG A 433 -3.91 -41.10 -32.83
N PRO A 434 -4.13 -39.80 -33.07
CA PRO A 434 -5.37 -39.15 -32.69
C PRO A 434 -6.51 -39.51 -33.67
N HIS A 435 -7.75 -39.49 -33.18
CA HIS A 435 -8.95 -39.62 -34.01
C HIS A 435 -9.51 -38.23 -34.28
N LEU A 436 -9.53 -37.81 -35.53
CA LEU A 436 -10.02 -36.48 -35.93
C LEU A 436 -10.83 -36.58 -37.22
N PRO A 437 -11.77 -35.65 -37.49
CA PRO A 437 -12.41 -35.57 -38.79
C PRO A 437 -11.37 -35.30 -39.89
N LYS A 438 -11.43 -36.03 -40.99
CA LYS A 438 -10.52 -35.88 -42.14
C LYS A 438 -10.42 -34.43 -42.63
N SER A 439 -11.55 -33.71 -42.63
CA SER A 439 -11.60 -32.29 -42.98
C SER A 439 -10.70 -31.41 -42.10
N VAL A 440 -10.53 -31.72 -40.81
CA VAL A 440 -9.68 -30.93 -39.88
C VAL A 440 -8.22 -30.95 -40.31
N VAL A 441 -7.76 -32.07 -40.88
CA VAL A 441 -6.39 -32.25 -41.37
C VAL A 441 -6.23 -31.64 -42.77
N GLU A 442 -7.05 -32.06 -43.75
CA GLU A 442 -6.85 -31.71 -45.16
C GLU A 442 -7.13 -30.23 -45.47
N SER A 443 -8.08 -29.61 -44.77
CA SER A 443 -8.38 -28.18 -44.92
C SER A 443 -7.47 -27.28 -44.08
N GLY A 444 -6.59 -27.86 -43.26
CA GLY A 444 -5.65 -27.12 -42.43
C GLY A 444 -6.30 -26.37 -41.25
N LEU A 445 -7.48 -26.81 -40.77
CA LEU A 445 -8.10 -26.25 -39.56
C LEU A 445 -7.21 -26.44 -38.33
N LEU A 446 -6.49 -27.57 -38.29
CA LEU A 446 -5.28 -27.74 -37.48
C LEU A 446 -4.09 -27.89 -38.41
N SER A 447 -3.05 -27.10 -38.17
CA SER A 447 -1.80 -27.23 -38.93
C SER A 447 -0.98 -28.44 -38.50
N ASP A 448 0.03 -28.79 -39.29
CA ASP A 448 1.05 -29.80 -38.96
C ASP A 448 1.64 -29.66 -37.52
N ALA A 449 2.07 -28.47 -37.12
CA ALA A 449 2.58 -28.20 -35.78
C ALA A 449 1.48 -28.32 -34.69
N GLN A 450 0.24 -27.95 -34.99
CA GLN A 450 -0.86 -28.09 -34.03
C GLN A 450 -1.26 -29.55 -33.86
N LEU A 451 -1.29 -30.33 -34.95
CA LEU A 451 -1.50 -31.77 -34.95
C LEU A 451 -0.39 -32.50 -34.19
N GLU A 452 0.87 -32.09 -34.37
CA GLU A 452 2.01 -32.61 -33.59
C GLU A 452 1.77 -32.48 -32.08
N SER A 453 1.22 -31.36 -31.61
CA SER A 453 0.86 -31.21 -30.18
C SER A 453 -0.24 -32.16 -29.74
N VAL A 454 -1.24 -32.42 -30.59
CA VAL A 454 -2.30 -33.39 -30.28
C VAL A 454 -1.71 -34.79 -30.16
N VAL A 455 -0.80 -35.17 -31.08
CA VAL A 455 -0.09 -36.46 -31.06
C VAL A 455 0.72 -36.63 -29.77
N TYR A 456 1.61 -35.70 -29.42
CA TYR A 456 2.45 -35.83 -28.22
C TYR A 456 1.65 -35.71 -26.92
N THR A 457 0.58 -34.91 -26.90
CA THR A 457 -0.31 -34.87 -25.73
C THR A 457 -0.94 -36.25 -25.51
N GLY A 458 -1.43 -36.89 -26.57
CA GLY A 458 -1.99 -38.23 -26.52
C GLY A 458 -0.97 -39.31 -26.14
N GLU A 459 0.26 -39.21 -26.64
CA GLU A 459 1.39 -40.08 -26.27
C GLU A 459 1.66 -39.98 -24.75
N ALA A 460 1.83 -38.76 -24.23
CA ALA A 460 2.04 -38.53 -22.80
C ALA A 460 0.85 -39.07 -21.97
N HIS A 461 -0.38 -38.77 -22.38
CA HIS A 461 -1.61 -39.23 -21.72
C HIS A 461 -1.82 -40.74 -21.78
N SER A 462 -1.12 -41.46 -22.64
CA SER A 462 -1.18 -42.93 -22.71
C SER A 462 -0.32 -43.61 -21.63
N SER A 463 0.55 -42.85 -20.95
CA SER A 463 1.45 -43.36 -19.90
C SER A 463 1.03 -42.95 -18.48
N LEU A 464 1.44 -43.74 -17.49
CA LEU A 464 1.38 -43.39 -16.07
C LEU A 464 2.76 -42.92 -15.59
N LEU A 465 2.78 -42.10 -14.54
CA LEU A 465 4.01 -41.73 -13.84
C LEU A 465 4.66 -42.95 -13.19
N ALA A 466 5.99 -42.87 -13.01
CA ALA A 466 6.76 -43.81 -12.22
C ALA A 466 6.45 -43.64 -10.72
N GLY A 467 6.46 -44.75 -9.98
CA GLY A 467 6.09 -44.78 -8.56
C GLY A 467 4.59 -44.91 -8.28
N SER A 468 4.31 -45.13 -7.00
CA SER A 468 2.99 -45.27 -6.39
C SER A 468 2.85 -44.23 -5.28
N PHE A 469 1.64 -43.69 -5.07
CA PHE A 469 1.43 -42.55 -4.18
C PHE A 469 0.24 -42.74 -3.24
N LEU A 470 0.34 -42.24 -2.02
CA LEU A 470 -0.76 -42.09 -1.08
C LEU A 470 -1.25 -40.65 -1.10
N VAL A 471 -2.57 -40.50 -1.22
CA VAL A 471 -3.27 -39.20 -1.20
C VAL A 471 -4.14 -39.15 0.04
N ASN A 472 -4.04 -38.07 0.81
CA ASN A 472 -4.88 -37.89 2.00
C ASN A 472 -6.34 -37.57 1.62
N GLU A 473 -7.27 -37.71 2.57
CA GLU A 473 -8.71 -37.49 2.33
C GLU A 473 -9.05 -36.07 1.87
N SER A 474 -8.26 -35.06 2.27
CA SER A 474 -8.46 -33.67 1.86
C SER A 474 -7.82 -33.32 0.50
N PHE A 475 -7.13 -34.28 -0.13
CA PHE A 475 -6.36 -34.11 -1.36
C PHE A 475 -5.24 -33.05 -1.29
N ASP A 476 -4.86 -32.59 -0.10
CA ASP A 476 -3.84 -31.56 0.13
C ASP A 476 -2.41 -32.13 0.07
N THR A 477 -2.23 -33.41 0.38
CA THR A 477 -0.90 -34.01 0.50
C THR A 477 -0.80 -35.30 -0.29
N VAL A 478 0.35 -35.46 -0.97
CA VAL A 478 0.74 -36.63 -1.73
C VAL A 478 2.09 -37.08 -1.22
N SER A 479 2.22 -38.37 -0.90
CA SER A 479 3.47 -38.98 -0.45
C SER A 479 3.74 -40.25 -1.24
N ALA A 480 5.00 -40.66 -1.34
CA ALA A 480 5.34 -41.96 -1.93
C ALA A 480 4.70 -43.09 -1.12
N ALA A 481 4.04 -44.01 -1.80
CA ALA A 481 3.43 -45.17 -1.18
C ALA A 481 4.51 -46.25 -0.95
N PRO A 482 4.53 -46.91 0.23
CA PRO A 482 5.22 -48.18 0.41
C PRO A 482 4.70 -49.25 -0.57
N ASP A 483 5.51 -50.26 -0.89
CA ASP A 483 5.18 -51.30 -1.88
C ASP A 483 3.90 -52.10 -1.53
N ASP A 484 3.49 -52.14 -0.26
CA ASP A 484 2.35 -52.87 0.28
C ASP A 484 1.11 -52.00 0.59
N ALA A 485 1.10 -50.72 0.20
CA ALA A 485 0.00 -49.81 0.50
C ALA A 485 -1.29 -50.11 -0.31
N GLU A 486 -2.36 -50.57 0.37
CA GLU A 486 -3.65 -50.92 -0.25
C GLU A 486 -4.35 -49.76 -0.99
N LYS A 487 -4.11 -48.50 -0.58
CA LYS A 487 -4.71 -47.29 -1.19
C LYS A 487 -3.76 -46.54 -2.11
N ALA A 488 -2.73 -47.22 -2.61
CA ALA A 488 -1.78 -46.61 -3.54
C ALA A 488 -2.45 -46.27 -4.88
N VAL A 489 -2.23 -45.04 -5.36
CA VAL A 489 -2.68 -44.58 -6.68
C VAL A 489 -1.50 -44.30 -7.58
N ARG A 490 -1.72 -44.45 -8.89
CA ARG A 490 -0.77 -44.03 -9.92
C ARG A 490 -1.36 -42.87 -10.70
N PHE A 491 -0.56 -41.82 -10.87
CA PHE A 491 -0.98 -40.64 -11.60
C PHE A 491 -0.70 -40.79 -13.08
N ARG A 492 -1.69 -40.49 -13.92
CA ARG A 492 -1.47 -40.33 -15.37
C ARG A 492 -0.49 -39.18 -15.64
N ARG A 493 0.41 -39.39 -16.61
CA ARG A 493 1.40 -38.39 -17.04
C ARG A 493 0.68 -37.26 -17.79
N GLY A 494 1.09 -36.03 -17.52
CA GLY A 494 0.56 -34.82 -18.14
C GLY A 494 1.45 -34.32 -19.28
N TYR A 495 0.95 -33.35 -20.03
CA TYR A 495 1.70 -32.66 -21.10
C TYR A 495 1.69 -31.16 -20.86
N TYR A 496 2.79 -30.47 -21.19
CA TYR A 496 2.90 -29.03 -21.04
C TYR A 496 3.04 -28.35 -22.42
N LEU A 497 2.02 -27.57 -22.77
CA LEU A 497 1.96 -26.76 -23.98
C LEU A 497 2.43 -25.32 -23.67
N GLY A 498 3.71 -25.07 -23.97
CA GLY A 498 4.40 -23.78 -23.77
C GLY A 498 4.36 -22.83 -24.96
N ASP A 499 3.61 -23.15 -26.01
CA ASP A 499 3.53 -22.33 -27.22
C ASP A 499 3.18 -20.86 -26.94
N GLY A 500 3.82 -19.95 -27.65
CA GLY A 500 3.65 -18.50 -27.53
C GLY A 500 2.24 -18.02 -27.87
N THR A 501 1.95 -16.76 -27.55
CA THR A 501 0.71 -16.11 -28.01
C THR A 501 0.67 -16.11 -29.53
N GLY A 502 -0.48 -16.41 -30.11
CA GLY A 502 -0.69 -16.47 -31.55
C GLY A 502 -0.53 -17.86 -32.15
N ALA A 503 0.32 -18.76 -31.64
CA ALA A 503 0.55 -20.10 -32.22
C ALA A 503 -0.68 -21.06 -32.26
N GLY A 504 -1.83 -20.64 -31.74
CA GLY A 504 -3.09 -21.39 -31.80
C GLY A 504 -3.34 -22.33 -30.62
N LYS A 505 -2.86 -22.01 -29.41
CA LYS A 505 -3.09 -22.79 -28.18
C LYS A 505 -4.53 -23.24 -27.97
N GLY A 506 -5.52 -22.34 -28.13
CA GLY A 506 -6.92 -22.70 -27.98
C GLY A 506 -7.39 -23.75 -28.99
N ARG A 507 -6.91 -23.68 -30.24
CA ARG A 507 -7.16 -24.72 -31.27
C ARG A 507 -6.48 -26.05 -30.94
N GLN A 508 -5.26 -26.02 -30.40
CA GLN A 508 -4.55 -27.22 -29.94
C GLN A 508 -5.30 -27.90 -28.78
N VAL A 509 -5.76 -27.10 -27.80
CA VAL A 509 -6.61 -27.59 -26.70
C VAL A 509 -7.90 -28.20 -27.23
N ALA A 510 -8.61 -27.50 -28.13
CA ALA A 510 -9.82 -28.01 -28.75
C ALA A 510 -9.56 -29.33 -29.51
N GLY A 511 -8.41 -29.45 -30.19
CA GLY A 511 -7.99 -30.68 -30.87
C GLY A 511 -7.75 -31.85 -29.91
N VAL A 512 -7.09 -31.61 -28.78
CA VAL A 512 -6.88 -32.64 -27.73
C VAL A 512 -8.21 -33.08 -27.12
N VAL A 513 -9.10 -32.14 -26.84
CA VAL A 513 -10.44 -32.45 -26.32
C VAL A 513 -11.24 -33.23 -27.36
N LEU A 514 -11.17 -32.85 -28.64
CA LEU A 514 -11.88 -33.52 -29.73
C LEU A 514 -11.40 -34.97 -29.93
N ASP A 515 -10.09 -35.23 -29.93
CA ASP A 515 -9.55 -36.59 -29.99
C ASP A 515 -10.10 -37.48 -28.87
N ASN A 516 -10.12 -36.97 -27.64
CA ASN A 516 -10.68 -37.69 -26.50
C ASN A 516 -12.20 -37.86 -26.60
N TRP A 517 -12.90 -36.84 -27.09
CA TRP A 517 -14.35 -36.85 -27.30
C TRP A 517 -14.77 -37.92 -28.32
N LEU A 518 -14.02 -38.03 -29.43
CA LEU A 518 -14.24 -39.03 -30.47
C LEU A 518 -13.86 -40.44 -30.02
N LYS A 519 -12.95 -40.58 -29.05
CA LYS A 519 -12.62 -41.84 -28.35
C LYS A 519 -13.58 -42.19 -27.21
N GLY A 520 -14.72 -41.51 -27.10
CA GLY A 520 -15.78 -41.83 -26.13
C GLY A 520 -15.68 -41.11 -24.78
N ARG A 521 -14.64 -40.31 -24.53
CA ARG A 521 -14.50 -39.52 -23.30
C ARG A 521 -15.29 -38.21 -23.44
N ARG A 522 -16.59 -38.29 -23.18
CA ARG A 522 -17.58 -37.21 -23.42
C ARG A 522 -17.68 -36.15 -22.32
N LYS A 523 -16.81 -36.19 -21.31
CA LYS A 523 -16.68 -35.15 -20.28
C LYS A 523 -15.27 -34.57 -20.30
N ALA A 524 -15.16 -33.24 -20.31
CA ALA A 524 -13.90 -32.53 -20.18
C ALA A 524 -14.06 -31.28 -19.30
N LEU A 525 -12.98 -30.86 -18.65
CA LEU A 525 -12.94 -29.66 -17.82
C LEU A 525 -11.94 -28.66 -18.41
N TRP A 526 -12.40 -27.45 -18.73
CA TRP A 526 -11.57 -26.35 -19.23
C TRP A 526 -11.53 -25.23 -18.18
N ILE A 527 -10.38 -25.05 -17.53
CA ILE A 527 -10.18 -24.04 -16.49
C ILE A 527 -9.33 -22.92 -17.08
N SER A 528 -9.78 -21.67 -16.97
CA SER A 528 -9.03 -20.52 -17.49
C SER A 528 -9.01 -19.34 -16.51
N LYS A 529 -8.34 -18.23 -16.87
CA LYS A 529 -8.14 -17.06 -16.00
C LYS A 529 -9.40 -16.23 -15.76
N SER A 530 -10.32 -16.19 -16.72
CA SER A 530 -11.47 -15.29 -16.72
C SER A 530 -12.62 -15.85 -17.55
N ASP A 531 -13.86 -15.54 -17.16
CA ASP A 531 -15.07 -15.90 -17.93
C ASP A 531 -15.08 -15.22 -19.32
N LYS A 532 -14.31 -14.14 -19.50
CA LYS A 532 -14.12 -13.49 -20.80
C LYS A 532 -13.49 -14.42 -21.86
N LEU A 533 -12.79 -15.48 -21.45
CA LEU A 533 -12.14 -16.45 -22.35
C LEU A 533 -13.09 -17.59 -22.78
N LEU A 534 -14.34 -17.60 -22.29
CA LEU A 534 -15.35 -18.57 -22.73
C LEU A 534 -15.61 -18.48 -24.24
N GLU A 535 -15.71 -17.25 -24.77
CA GLU A 535 -15.97 -17.01 -26.19
C GLU A 535 -14.79 -17.47 -27.07
N ASP A 536 -13.55 -17.31 -26.60
CA ASP A 536 -12.36 -17.84 -27.28
C ASP A 536 -12.38 -19.36 -27.35
N ALA A 537 -12.64 -20.04 -26.22
CA ALA A 537 -12.74 -21.49 -26.17
C ALA A 537 -13.86 -22.01 -27.09
N GLN A 538 -15.01 -21.32 -27.10
CA GLN A 538 -16.15 -21.59 -27.97
C GLN A 538 -15.83 -21.40 -29.44
N ARG A 539 -15.13 -20.31 -29.80
CA ARG A 539 -14.66 -20.04 -31.16
C ARG A 539 -13.73 -21.16 -31.63
N ASP A 540 -12.75 -21.53 -30.81
CA ASP A 540 -11.75 -22.53 -31.18
C ASP A 540 -12.35 -23.94 -31.29
N TRP A 541 -13.35 -24.26 -30.46
CA TRP A 541 -14.15 -25.49 -30.59
C TRP A 541 -15.00 -25.52 -31.87
N SER A 542 -15.70 -24.42 -32.17
CA SER A 542 -16.50 -24.31 -33.39
C SER A 542 -15.67 -24.24 -34.67
N ALA A 543 -14.43 -23.75 -34.59
CA ALA A 543 -13.49 -23.79 -35.71
C ALA A 543 -13.15 -25.23 -36.14
N LEU A 544 -13.28 -26.21 -35.25
CA LEU A 544 -13.12 -27.65 -35.56
C LEU A 544 -14.45 -28.33 -35.97
N GLY A 545 -15.45 -27.53 -36.36
CA GLY A 545 -16.75 -28.02 -36.82
C GLY A 545 -17.70 -28.47 -35.71
N GLN A 546 -17.37 -28.20 -34.44
CA GLN A 546 -18.17 -28.66 -33.29
C GLN A 546 -19.17 -27.61 -32.79
N GLU A 547 -20.19 -28.04 -32.05
CA GLU A 547 -21.26 -27.15 -31.60
C GLU A 547 -20.81 -26.29 -30.42
N LYS A 548 -20.90 -24.96 -30.59
CA LYS A 548 -20.52 -23.93 -29.59
C LYS A 548 -21.09 -24.21 -28.19
N LEU A 549 -22.33 -24.69 -28.11
CA LEU A 549 -23.06 -24.89 -26.85
C LEU A 549 -22.60 -26.12 -26.06
N GLN A 550 -21.72 -26.97 -26.61
CA GLN A 550 -21.10 -28.07 -25.87
C GLN A 550 -20.08 -27.56 -24.82
N ILE A 551 -19.57 -26.33 -24.97
CA ILE A 551 -18.82 -25.65 -23.91
C ILE A 551 -19.81 -24.90 -23.02
N VAL A 552 -19.97 -25.40 -21.79
CA VAL A 552 -20.99 -24.95 -20.83
C VAL A 552 -20.30 -24.26 -19.65
N PRO A 553 -20.60 -22.98 -19.35
CA PRO A 553 -20.00 -22.31 -18.20
C PRO A 553 -20.56 -22.85 -16.88
N GLN A 554 -19.70 -23.04 -15.88
CA GLN A 554 -20.08 -23.54 -14.54
C GLN A 554 -21.13 -22.65 -13.86
N SER A 555 -21.17 -21.35 -14.19
CA SER A 555 -22.14 -20.38 -13.65
C SER A 555 -23.60 -20.73 -13.94
N ARG A 556 -23.90 -21.57 -14.95
CA ARG A 556 -25.25 -22.10 -15.20
C ARG A 556 -25.75 -23.02 -14.11
N PHE A 557 -24.86 -23.60 -13.31
CA PHE A 557 -25.20 -24.48 -12.20
C PHE A 557 -25.04 -23.73 -10.88
N LYS A 558 -26.11 -23.69 -10.06
CA LYS A 558 -26.09 -23.06 -8.74
C LYS A 558 -25.02 -23.72 -7.86
N GLN A 559 -24.34 -22.94 -7.03
CA GLN A 559 -23.36 -23.46 -6.08
C GLN A 559 -24.03 -24.43 -5.10
N GLY A 560 -23.44 -25.60 -4.88
CA GLY A 560 -24.00 -26.67 -4.04
C GLY A 560 -25.07 -27.54 -4.71
N ALA A 561 -25.57 -27.18 -5.90
CA ALA A 561 -26.47 -28.04 -6.66
C ALA A 561 -25.66 -29.00 -7.56
N PRO A 562 -26.06 -30.27 -7.76
CA PRO A 562 -25.36 -31.17 -8.67
C PRO A 562 -25.28 -30.62 -10.10
N ILE A 563 -24.15 -30.80 -10.78
CA ILE A 563 -23.98 -30.45 -12.20
C ILE A 563 -24.65 -31.54 -13.04
N LYS A 564 -25.84 -31.23 -13.59
CA LYS A 564 -26.63 -32.15 -14.41
C LYS A 564 -26.21 -32.12 -15.89
N LEU A 565 -24.92 -32.29 -16.16
CA LEU A 565 -24.35 -32.33 -17.51
C LEU A 565 -23.86 -33.77 -17.79
N SER A 566 -24.59 -34.55 -18.58
CA SER A 566 -24.22 -35.94 -18.89
C SER A 566 -22.97 -36.01 -19.78
N GLU A 567 -22.95 -35.19 -20.83
CA GLU A 567 -21.82 -34.98 -21.73
C GLU A 567 -21.62 -33.47 -21.95
N GLY A 568 -20.37 -33.05 -22.12
CA GLY A 568 -20.02 -31.66 -22.36
C GLY A 568 -18.65 -31.26 -21.84
N ILE A 569 -18.25 -30.05 -22.21
CA ILE A 569 -17.01 -29.42 -21.76
C ILE A 569 -17.40 -28.35 -20.74
N LEU A 570 -17.10 -28.58 -19.47
CA LEU A 570 -17.39 -27.60 -18.41
C LEU A 570 -16.31 -26.53 -18.42
N PHE A 571 -16.70 -25.27 -18.61
CA PHE A 571 -15.80 -24.12 -18.54
C PHE A 571 -15.89 -23.45 -17.16
N THR A 572 -14.75 -23.24 -16.50
CA THR A 572 -14.68 -22.54 -15.20
C THR A 572 -13.42 -21.68 -15.10
N THR A 573 -13.30 -20.93 -14.00
CA THR A 573 -12.18 -20.04 -13.73
C THR A 573 -11.43 -20.41 -12.47
N TYR A 574 -10.13 -20.12 -12.41
CA TYR A 574 -9.32 -20.33 -11.18
C TYR A 574 -9.87 -19.57 -9.97
N SER A 575 -10.50 -18.41 -10.18
CA SER A 575 -11.17 -17.64 -9.13
C SER A 575 -12.40 -18.34 -8.59
N THR A 576 -13.17 -19.02 -9.44
CA THR A 576 -14.33 -19.82 -9.04
C THR A 576 -13.88 -21.10 -8.34
N LEU A 577 -12.82 -21.74 -8.85
CA LEU A 577 -12.27 -22.99 -8.33
C LEU A 577 -11.81 -22.89 -6.86
N ARG A 578 -11.24 -21.75 -6.43
CA ARG A 578 -10.77 -21.57 -5.03
C ARG A 578 -11.88 -21.39 -3.98
N SER A 579 -13.15 -21.41 -4.38
CA SER A 579 -14.26 -21.10 -3.47
C SER A 579 -14.46 -22.25 -2.48
N ASP A 580 -13.79 -22.18 -1.33
CA ASP A 580 -13.94 -23.13 -0.22
C ASP A 580 -15.31 -23.03 0.47
N GLU A 581 -15.63 -24.06 1.23
CA GLU A 581 -16.84 -24.11 2.05
C GLU A 581 -16.80 -23.01 3.13
N ARG A 582 -17.83 -22.16 3.19
CA ARG A 582 -17.92 -21.07 4.18
C ARG A 582 -19.31 -20.95 4.75
N GLN A 583 -19.40 -20.87 6.07
CA GLN A 583 -20.63 -20.51 6.76
C GLN A 583 -20.91 -19.02 6.53
N GLY A 584 -22.03 -18.71 5.87
CA GLY A 584 -22.48 -17.33 5.67
C GLY A 584 -22.92 -16.68 6.98
N ARG A 585 -23.02 -15.34 7.00
CA ARG A 585 -23.58 -14.58 8.13
C ARG A 585 -25.02 -15.01 8.50
N ASP A 586 -25.72 -15.64 7.56
CA ASP A 586 -27.08 -16.15 7.72
C ASP A 586 -27.13 -17.62 8.19
N GLY A 587 -25.99 -18.22 8.59
CA GLY A 587 -25.89 -19.62 8.99
C GLY A 587 -25.88 -20.64 7.84
N ALA A 588 -26.17 -20.21 6.60
CA ALA A 588 -26.14 -21.06 5.41
C ALA A 588 -24.70 -21.41 5.00
N VAL A 589 -24.39 -22.71 4.94
CA VAL A 589 -23.10 -23.23 4.49
C VAL A 589 -23.03 -23.12 2.96
N LYS A 590 -22.15 -22.26 2.43
CA LYS A 590 -21.86 -22.19 1.00
C LYS A 590 -20.94 -23.34 0.63
N ALA A 591 -21.45 -24.33 -0.10
CA ALA A 591 -20.70 -25.51 -0.53
C ALA A 591 -19.51 -25.19 -1.46
N SER A 592 -18.45 -26.01 -1.43
CA SER A 592 -17.26 -25.84 -2.27
C SER A 592 -17.55 -26.03 -3.77
N ARG A 593 -17.03 -25.12 -4.61
CA ARG A 593 -17.13 -25.25 -6.08
C ARG A 593 -16.21 -26.33 -6.64
N LEU A 594 -15.10 -26.61 -5.95
CA LEU A 594 -14.17 -27.68 -6.32
C LEU A 594 -14.81 -29.05 -6.10
N SER A 595 -15.42 -29.27 -4.93
CA SER A 595 -16.09 -30.55 -4.62
C SER A 595 -17.24 -30.82 -5.59
N GLN A 596 -18.04 -29.80 -5.92
CA GLN A 596 -19.08 -29.89 -6.96
C GLN A 596 -18.54 -30.37 -8.33
N ILE A 597 -17.31 -29.98 -8.71
CA ILE A 597 -16.67 -30.42 -9.95
C ILE A 597 -16.16 -31.86 -9.82
N ILE A 598 -15.50 -32.19 -8.69
CA ILE A 598 -15.00 -33.55 -8.43
C ILE A 598 -16.15 -34.57 -8.45
N ASP A 599 -17.27 -34.24 -7.80
CA ASP A 599 -18.47 -35.09 -7.76
C ASP A 599 -19.06 -35.32 -9.16
N TRP A 600 -19.02 -34.30 -10.03
CA TRP A 600 -19.53 -34.40 -11.40
C TRP A 600 -18.62 -35.23 -12.31
N LEU A 601 -17.31 -35.10 -12.14
CA LEU A 601 -16.31 -35.87 -12.89
C LEU A 601 -16.30 -37.33 -12.46
N GLY A 602 -16.39 -37.58 -11.15
CA GLY A 602 -16.29 -38.91 -10.54
C GLY A 602 -14.83 -39.35 -10.31
N ALA A 603 -14.61 -40.25 -9.36
CA ALA A 603 -13.27 -40.72 -8.99
C ALA A 603 -12.53 -41.43 -10.14
N ASP A 604 -13.27 -42.15 -10.99
CA ASP A 604 -12.73 -42.89 -12.14
C ASP A 604 -12.57 -42.02 -13.40
N PHE A 605 -12.67 -40.70 -13.27
CA PHE A 605 -12.57 -39.79 -14.41
C PHE A 605 -11.22 -39.93 -15.13
N ASP A 606 -11.29 -40.31 -16.40
CA ASP A 606 -10.13 -40.41 -17.28
C ASP A 606 -10.14 -39.35 -18.41
N GLY A 607 -11.10 -38.43 -18.44
CA GLY A 607 -11.17 -37.37 -19.45
C GLY A 607 -10.11 -36.27 -19.29
N VAL A 608 -10.19 -35.25 -20.15
CA VAL A 608 -9.20 -34.16 -20.21
C VAL A 608 -9.51 -33.07 -19.18
N ILE A 609 -8.47 -32.64 -18.44
CA ILE A 609 -8.47 -31.42 -17.63
C ILE A 609 -7.47 -30.46 -18.23
N VAL A 610 -7.96 -29.33 -18.72
CA VAL A 610 -7.15 -28.24 -19.28
C VAL A 610 -6.94 -27.18 -18.21
N PHE A 611 -5.70 -26.95 -17.84
CA PHE A 611 -5.28 -25.77 -17.11
C PHE A 611 -4.79 -24.72 -18.11
N ASP A 612 -5.73 -23.95 -18.65
CA ASP A 612 -5.47 -22.83 -19.55
C ASP A 612 -5.01 -21.60 -18.77
N GLU A 613 -3.96 -20.93 -19.24
CA GLU A 613 -3.19 -19.96 -18.45
C GLU A 613 -2.72 -20.53 -17.10
N ALA A 614 -2.12 -21.73 -17.14
CA ALA A 614 -1.70 -22.50 -15.96
C ALA A 614 -0.82 -21.73 -14.96
N HIS A 615 -0.12 -20.68 -15.41
CA HIS A 615 0.64 -19.76 -14.54
C HIS A 615 -0.21 -19.12 -13.43
N ALA A 616 -1.53 -19.07 -13.57
CA ALA A 616 -2.44 -18.61 -12.53
C ALA A 616 -2.46 -19.52 -11.29
N LEU A 617 -1.93 -20.74 -11.38
CA LEU A 617 -1.71 -21.66 -10.25
C LEU A 617 -0.37 -21.47 -9.55
N ALA A 618 0.44 -20.47 -9.93
CA ALA A 618 1.72 -20.18 -9.29
C ALA A 618 1.63 -20.06 -7.75
N ASN A 619 2.74 -20.33 -7.06
CA ASN A 619 2.81 -20.46 -5.60
C ASN A 619 1.83 -21.51 -5.03
N ALA A 620 1.66 -22.65 -5.73
CA ALA A 620 0.79 -23.74 -5.29
C ALA A 620 1.32 -24.46 -4.03
N ALA A 621 2.62 -24.34 -3.75
CA ALA A 621 3.27 -24.79 -2.52
C ALA A 621 3.89 -23.57 -1.80
N GLY A 622 4.04 -23.65 -0.48
CA GLY A 622 4.70 -22.59 0.30
C GLY A 622 6.21 -22.56 0.04
N ASP A 623 6.80 -21.37 0.03
CA ASP A 623 8.24 -21.17 -0.25
C ASP A 623 8.88 -20.27 0.82
N LYS A 624 10.18 -20.44 1.08
CA LYS A 624 10.97 -19.51 1.87
C LYS A 624 11.55 -18.44 0.94
N GLY A 625 11.14 -17.19 1.10
CA GLY A 625 11.73 -16.04 0.39
C GLY A 625 12.65 -15.22 1.29
N GLU A 626 13.39 -14.27 0.71
CA GLU A 626 14.26 -13.31 1.43
C GLU A 626 13.52 -12.48 2.51
N ARG A 627 12.19 -12.42 2.46
CA ARG A 627 11.33 -11.71 3.44
C ARG A 627 10.51 -12.65 4.35
N GLY A 628 10.86 -13.94 4.42
CA GLY A 628 10.18 -14.95 5.25
C GLY A 628 9.40 -16.01 4.46
N GLU A 629 8.66 -16.87 5.17
CA GLU A 629 7.82 -17.93 4.58
C GLU A 629 6.60 -17.34 3.87
N LYS A 630 6.46 -17.65 2.58
CA LYS A 630 5.28 -17.34 1.76
C LYS A 630 4.29 -18.49 1.84
N THR A 631 3.08 -18.18 2.30
CA THR A 631 1.96 -19.12 2.31
C THR A 631 1.49 -19.45 0.88
N ALA A 632 1.18 -20.73 0.62
CA ALA A 632 0.66 -21.19 -0.66
C ALA A 632 -0.64 -20.47 -1.07
N SER A 633 -0.78 -20.14 -2.36
CA SER A 633 -1.97 -19.46 -2.87
C SER A 633 -3.18 -20.39 -2.84
N GLN A 634 -4.35 -19.88 -2.43
CA GLN A 634 -5.59 -20.68 -2.41
C GLN A 634 -5.96 -21.22 -3.80
N GLN A 635 -5.64 -20.48 -4.87
CA GLN A 635 -5.87 -20.92 -6.24
C GLN A 635 -4.96 -22.10 -6.61
N GLY A 636 -3.66 -22.00 -6.33
CA GLY A 636 -2.69 -23.06 -6.57
C GLY A 636 -3.02 -24.33 -5.76
N ARG A 637 -3.42 -24.18 -4.50
CA ARG A 637 -3.88 -25.29 -3.66
C ARG A 637 -5.12 -25.99 -4.24
N ALA A 638 -6.12 -25.24 -4.68
CA ALA A 638 -7.32 -25.81 -5.30
C ALA A 638 -6.99 -26.57 -6.60
N GLY A 639 -6.07 -26.05 -7.41
CA GLY A 639 -5.57 -26.74 -8.60
C GLY A 639 -4.83 -28.04 -8.29
N LEU A 640 -4.01 -28.08 -7.24
CA LEU A 640 -3.36 -29.31 -6.78
C LEU A 640 -4.37 -30.32 -6.24
N ARG A 641 -5.31 -29.90 -5.39
CA ARG A 641 -6.38 -30.78 -4.86
C ARG A 641 -7.18 -31.45 -5.98
N LEU A 642 -7.54 -30.70 -7.03
CA LEU A 642 -8.23 -31.26 -8.20
C LEU A 642 -7.40 -32.34 -8.90
N GLN A 643 -6.10 -32.11 -9.09
CA GLN A 643 -5.20 -33.08 -9.72
C GLN A 643 -5.01 -34.31 -8.83
N ASN A 644 -4.92 -34.14 -7.51
CA ASN A 644 -4.73 -35.24 -6.57
C ASN A 644 -5.99 -36.11 -6.45
N ALA A 645 -7.18 -35.49 -6.50
CA ALA A 645 -8.46 -36.17 -6.42
C ALA A 645 -8.78 -37.05 -7.63
N LEU A 646 -8.15 -36.80 -8.78
CA LEU A 646 -8.46 -37.48 -10.05
C LEU A 646 -7.20 -38.11 -10.67
N PRO A 647 -6.71 -39.25 -10.14
CA PRO A 647 -5.45 -39.85 -10.58
C PRO A 647 -5.41 -40.21 -12.07
N GLY A 648 -6.53 -40.69 -12.60
CA GLY A 648 -6.71 -41.10 -13.99
C GLY A 648 -6.85 -39.95 -15.01
N ALA A 649 -7.01 -38.71 -14.55
CA ALA A 649 -7.28 -37.57 -15.42
C ALA A 649 -6.13 -37.25 -16.38
N ARG A 650 -6.48 -36.88 -17.61
CA ARG A 650 -5.56 -36.44 -18.67
C ARG A 650 -5.27 -34.96 -18.54
N VAL A 651 -4.22 -34.61 -17.81
CA VAL A 651 -3.88 -33.22 -17.49
C VAL A 651 -3.08 -32.57 -18.63
N LEU A 652 -3.57 -31.43 -19.10
CA LEU A 652 -2.93 -30.58 -20.09
C LEU A 652 -2.66 -29.20 -19.46
N TYR A 653 -1.38 -28.86 -19.26
CA TYR A 653 -0.97 -27.53 -18.82
C TYR A 653 -0.75 -26.65 -20.03
N VAL A 654 -1.36 -25.47 -20.07
CA VAL A 654 -1.29 -24.57 -21.22
C VAL A 654 -0.86 -23.21 -20.73
N SER A 655 0.42 -22.86 -20.94
CA SER A 655 0.90 -21.52 -20.61
C SER A 655 2.25 -21.19 -21.23
N ALA A 656 2.28 -20.10 -21.99
CA ALA A 656 3.52 -19.53 -22.54
C ALA A 656 4.42 -18.90 -21.47
N THR A 657 3.90 -18.65 -20.27
CA THR A 657 4.55 -17.90 -19.18
C THR A 657 4.55 -18.67 -17.86
N GLY A 658 4.24 -19.97 -17.87
CA GLY A 658 3.95 -20.71 -16.63
C GLY A 658 5.13 -21.05 -15.73
N ALA A 659 6.35 -20.68 -16.12
CA ALA A 659 7.56 -20.86 -15.35
C ALA A 659 8.34 -19.55 -15.26
N THR A 660 7.76 -18.50 -14.65
CA THR A 660 8.46 -17.22 -14.45
C THR A 660 9.55 -17.27 -13.38
N THR A 661 9.40 -18.19 -12.42
CA THR A 661 10.43 -18.60 -11.45
C THR A 661 10.33 -20.11 -11.29
N VAL A 662 11.41 -20.77 -10.89
CA VAL A 662 11.46 -22.24 -10.72
C VAL A 662 10.37 -22.72 -9.79
N ALA A 663 10.21 -22.03 -8.66
CA ALA A 663 9.23 -22.38 -7.63
C ALA A 663 7.78 -22.34 -8.16
N ASN A 664 7.51 -21.53 -9.19
CA ASN A 664 6.18 -21.44 -9.79
C ASN A 664 5.74 -22.70 -10.54
N LEU A 665 6.66 -23.61 -10.91
CA LEU A 665 6.30 -24.89 -11.53
C LEU A 665 5.64 -25.90 -10.59
N ALA A 666 5.49 -25.57 -9.30
CA ALA A 666 4.94 -26.48 -8.28
C ALA A 666 3.55 -27.06 -8.61
N TYR A 667 2.76 -26.41 -9.48
CA TYR A 667 1.45 -26.92 -9.91
C TYR A 667 1.53 -28.02 -10.97
N ALA A 668 2.65 -28.15 -11.69
CA ALA A 668 2.85 -29.02 -12.85
C ALA A 668 3.32 -30.43 -12.47
N THR A 669 2.77 -30.99 -11.39
CA THR A 669 3.22 -32.27 -10.80
C THR A 669 3.09 -33.46 -11.76
N ARG A 670 2.15 -33.41 -12.72
CA ARG A 670 1.94 -34.49 -13.69
C ARG A 670 3.05 -34.62 -14.74
N LEU A 671 4.03 -33.72 -14.77
CA LEU A 671 5.23 -33.89 -15.60
C LEU A 671 6.20 -34.95 -15.07
N GLY A 672 6.08 -35.32 -13.79
CA GLY A 672 6.94 -36.34 -13.19
C GLY A 672 8.38 -35.86 -12.97
N LEU A 673 8.56 -34.59 -12.62
CA LEU A 673 9.88 -34.05 -12.30
C LEU A 673 10.34 -34.45 -10.90
N TRP A 674 9.41 -34.62 -9.95
CA TRP A 674 9.71 -35.02 -8.58
C TRP A 674 8.61 -35.87 -7.97
N GLY A 675 8.90 -36.49 -6.80
CA GLY A 675 7.88 -37.08 -5.92
C GLY A 675 8.15 -38.52 -5.49
N SER A 676 9.13 -39.19 -6.08
CA SER A 676 9.60 -40.52 -5.66
C SER A 676 11.06 -40.71 -6.03
N THR A 677 11.69 -41.77 -5.52
CA THR A 677 13.07 -42.16 -5.87
C THR A 677 13.24 -42.57 -7.34
N ASP A 678 12.14 -42.90 -8.02
CA ASP A 678 12.14 -43.28 -9.43
C ASP A 678 12.02 -42.08 -10.38
N MET A 679 11.95 -40.86 -9.84
CA MET A 679 11.88 -39.61 -10.59
C MET A 679 13.23 -38.88 -10.60
N PRO A 680 13.46 -37.90 -11.50
CA PRO A 680 14.72 -37.16 -11.55
C PRO A 680 15.11 -36.48 -10.24
N PHE A 681 14.12 -36.06 -9.44
CA PHE A 681 14.34 -35.47 -8.12
C PHE A 681 13.45 -36.16 -7.06
N PRO A 682 14.00 -36.56 -5.90
CA PRO A 682 13.20 -37.18 -4.83
C PRO A 682 12.08 -36.25 -4.32
N THR A 683 12.41 -34.99 -4.05
CA THR A 683 11.46 -34.00 -3.53
C THR A 683 11.45 -32.69 -4.32
N ARG A 684 10.39 -31.90 -4.15
CA ARG A 684 10.28 -30.57 -4.75
C ARG A 684 11.40 -29.62 -4.26
N PRO A 685 11.72 -29.52 -2.96
CA PRO A 685 12.85 -28.72 -2.49
C PRO A 685 14.17 -29.06 -3.20
N ASP A 686 14.44 -30.34 -3.46
CA ASP A 686 15.66 -30.77 -4.17
C ASP A 686 15.67 -30.25 -5.61
N PHE A 687 14.54 -30.35 -6.30
CA PHE A 687 14.37 -29.77 -7.64
C PHE A 687 14.62 -28.26 -7.63
N VAL A 688 13.97 -27.51 -6.72
CA VAL A 688 14.11 -26.05 -6.65
C VAL A 688 15.56 -25.66 -6.36
N ALA A 689 16.22 -26.32 -5.40
CA ALA A 689 17.61 -26.04 -5.04
C ALA A 689 18.59 -26.29 -6.20
N ALA A 690 18.44 -27.42 -6.92
CA ALA A 690 19.28 -27.74 -8.08
C ALA A 690 19.14 -26.71 -9.20
N MET A 691 17.91 -26.27 -9.43
CA MET A 691 17.56 -25.29 -10.44
C MET A 691 18.02 -23.86 -10.09
N GLU A 692 17.94 -23.46 -8.81
CA GLU A 692 18.47 -22.17 -8.34
C GLU A 692 20.00 -22.13 -8.39
N ALA A 693 20.68 -23.21 -7.99
CA ALA A 693 22.14 -23.33 -8.06
C ALA A 693 22.68 -23.27 -9.50
N GLY A 694 21.98 -23.88 -10.45
CA GLY A 694 22.34 -23.87 -11.87
C GLY A 694 21.88 -22.62 -12.64
N GLY A 695 21.08 -21.75 -12.01
CA GLY A 695 20.58 -20.51 -12.59
C GLY A 695 19.84 -20.70 -13.91
N ILE A 696 19.99 -19.73 -14.82
CA ILE A 696 19.29 -19.70 -16.11
C ILE A 696 19.69 -20.88 -17.02
N ALA A 697 20.95 -21.34 -16.96
CA ALA A 697 21.43 -22.43 -17.81
C ALA A 697 20.76 -23.78 -17.49
N ALA A 698 20.52 -24.07 -16.20
CA ALA A 698 19.79 -25.27 -15.80
C ALA A 698 18.33 -25.28 -16.31
N MET A 699 17.70 -24.11 -16.41
CA MET A 699 16.33 -23.97 -16.94
C MET A 699 16.26 -24.29 -18.44
N GLU A 700 17.24 -23.85 -19.23
CA GLU A 700 17.30 -24.14 -20.66
C GLU A 700 17.45 -25.65 -20.90
N VAL A 701 18.29 -26.32 -20.10
CA VAL A 701 18.48 -27.77 -20.14
C VAL A 701 17.18 -28.50 -19.77
N LEU A 702 16.47 -28.07 -18.72
CA LEU A 702 15.20 -28.68 -18.32
C LEU A 702 14.15 -28.63 -19.45
N ALA A 703 13.99 -27.48 -20.10
CA ALA A 703 13.04 -27.32 -21.21
C ALA A 703 13.41 -28.23 -22.41
N ARG A 704 14.71 -28.30 -22.74
CA ARG A 704 15.24 -29.18 -23.79
C ARG A 704 14.99 -30.66 -23.45
N ASP A 705 15.27 -31.07 -22.22
CA ASP A 705 15.11 -32.46 -21.79
C ASP A 705 13.63 -32.86 -21.74
N LEU A 706 12.73 -31.97 -21.31
CA LEU A 706 11.28 -32.19 -21.39
C LEU A 706 10.78 -32.37 -22.83
N LYS A 707 11.35 -31.63 -23.79
CA LYS A 707 11.05 -31.83 -25.22
C LYS A 707 11.53 -33.20 -25.70
N ALA A 708 12.76 -33.59 -25.34
CA ALA A 708 13.32 -34.90 -25.67
C ALA A 708 12.51 -36.07 -25.06
N LEU A 709 11.86 -35.83 -23.93
CA LEU A 709 10.94 -36.77 -23.27
C LEU A 709 9.51 -36.76 -23.84
N GLY A 710 9.22 -35.90 -24.83
CA GLY A 710 7.89 -35.77 -25.44
C GLY A 710 6.85 -35.11 -24.54
N LEU A 711 7.27 -34.34 -23.53
CA LEU A 711 6.40 -33.71 -22.53
C LEU A 711 6.17 -32.22 -22.73
N TYR A 712 6.91 -31.61 -23.63
CA TYR A 712 6.96 -30.17 -23.76
C TYR A 712 7.16 -29.73 -25.20
N ALA A 713 6.37 -28.75 -25.63
CA ALA A 713 6.61 -27.97 -26.83
C ALA A 713 6.45 -26.49 -26.52
N SER A 714 7.34 -25.67 -27.08
CA SER A 714 7.25 -24.21 -26.99
C SER A 714 7.72 -23.60 -28.30
N ARG A 715 6.74 -23.19 -29.10
CA ARG A 715 6.92 -22.53 -30.39
C ARG A 715 6.31 -21.14 -30.32
N ALA A 716 7.02 -20.15 -30.83
CA ALA A 716 6.55 -18.78 -30.92
C ALA A 716 6.27 -18.42 -32.39
N LEU A 717 5.43 -17.41 -32.61
CA LEU A 717 5.36 -16.76 -33.91
C LEU A 717 6.73 -16.15 -34.26
N SER A 718 7.13 -16.31 -35.51
CA SER A 718 8.24 -15.53 -36.05
C SER A 718 7.88 -14.06 -36.02
N TYR A 719 8.84 -13.23 -35.62
CA TYR A 719 8.77 -11.78 -35.77
C TYR A 719 9.48 -11.32 -37.06
N ALA A 720 9.79 -12.25 -37.97
CA ALA A 720 10.28 -11.89 -39.29
C ALA A 720 9.28 -10.93 -39.97
N GLY A 721 9.77 -9.77 -40.40
CA GLY A 721 8.96 -8.70 -40.96
C GLY A 721 8.27 -7.78 -39.95
N VAL A 722 8.38 -8.04 -38.64
CA VAL A 722 7.97 -7.07 -37.61
C VAL A 722 9.05 -6.01 -37.50
N GLU A 723 8.69 -4.76 -37.78
CA GLU A 723 9.56 -3.62 -37.59
C GLU A 723 9.40 -3.05 -36.17
N VAL A 724 10.49 -2.52 -35.61
CA VAL A 724 10.51 -1.86 -34.32
C VAL A 724 11.12 -0.48 -34.49
N GLU A 725 10.37 0.55 -34.12
CA GLU A 725 10.80 1.95 -34.22
C GLU A 725 10.58 2.63 -32.87
N MET A 726 11.63 3.17 -32.25
CA MET A 726 11.46 3.88 -30.98
C MET A 726 10.89 5.28 -31.22
N LEU A 727 9.81 5.64 -30.53
CA LEU A 727 9.33 7.03 -30.47
C LEU A 727 9.83 7.68 -29.18
N GLU A 728 10.85 8.52 -29.31
CA GLU A 728 11.38 9.32 -28.20
C GLU A 728 10.68 10.69 -28.14
N HIS A 729 10.15 11.03 -26.97
CA HIS A 729 9.65 12.36 -26.64
C HIS A 729 10.71 13.13 -25.86
N GLN A 730 11.23 14.20 -26.45
CA GLN A 730 12.09 15.15 -25.73
C GLN A 730 11.20 16.08 -24.91
N LEU A 731 11.41 16.13 -23.59
CA LEU A 731 10.65 17.05 -22.74
C LEU A 731 10.93 18.50 -23.16
N SER A 732 9.86 19.27 -23.36
CA SER A 732 9.95 20.73 -23.53
C SER A 732 10.43 21.41 -22.24
N ALA A 733 10.95 22.64 -22.36
CA ALA A 733 11.39 23.43 -21.22
C ALA A 733 10.29 23.58 -20.13
N GLU A 734 9.03 23.68 -20.56
CA GLU A 734 7.90 23.74 -19.63
C GLU A 734 7.64 22.40 -18.94
N GLN A 735 7.73 21.27 -19.65
CA GLN A 735 7.60 19.95 -19.03
C GLN A 735 8.73 19.66 -18.04
N ILE A 736 9.97 20.09 -18.34
CA ILE A 736 11.10 20.00 -17.41
C ILE A 736 10.79 20.82 -16.15
N ARG A 737 10.35 22.08 -16.31
CA ARG A 737 9.96 22.93 -15.17
C ARG A 737 8.88 22.27 -14.32
N ILE A 738 7.86 21.67 -14.93
CA ILE A 738 6.78 20.96 -14.22
C ILE A 738 7.33 19.74 -13.47
N TYR A 739 8.15 18.93 -14.14
CA TYR A 739 8.78 17.75 -13.54
C TYR A 739 9.63 18.13 -12.32
N ASP A 740 10.46 19.17 -12.43
CA ASP A 740 11.32 19.66 -11.36
C ASP A 740 10.51 20.23 -10.19
N CYS A 741 9.42 20.96 -10.47
CA CYS A 741 8.47 21.42 -9.43
C CYS A 741 7.94 20.24 -8.62
N TYR A 742 7.53 19.16 -9.28
CA TYR A 742 7.04 17.96 -8.60
C TYR A 742 8.16 17.20 -7.87
N ALA A 743 9.37 17.14 -8.43
CA ALA A 743 10.52 16.53 -7.76
C ALA A 743 10.85 17.24 -6.43
N GLY A 744 10.93 18.58 -6.45
CA GLY A 744 11.14 19.38 -5.23
C GLY A 744 9.98 19.25 -4.24
N ALA A 745 8.75 19.16 -4.72
CA ALA A 745 7.59 18.88 -3.87
C ALA A 745 7.70 17.53 -3.15
N PHE A 746 8.10 16.46 -3.84
CA PHE A 746 8.29 15.14 -3.21
C PHE A 746 9.44 15.11 -2.21
N GLU A 747 10.50 15.91 -2.41
CA GLU A 747 11.54 16.14 -1.42
C GLU A 747 10.96 16.79 -0.15
N ILE A 748 10.13 17.82 -0.29
CA ILE A 748 9.44 18.47 0.84
C ILE A 748 8.52 17.48 1.56
N ILE A 749 7.75 16.65 0.83
CA ILE A 749 6.89 15.62 1.43
C ILE A 749 7.74 14.60 2.20
N HIS A 750 8.87 14.18 1.64
CA HIS A 750 9.78 13.23 2.28
C HIS A 750 10.31 13.76 3.61
N ASN A 751 10.79 15.01 3.62
CA ASN A 751 11.29 15.67 4.84
C ASN A 751 10.18 15.84 5.89
N ASN A 752 8.96 16.19 5.46
CA ASN A 752 7.81 16.29 6.35
C ASN A 752 7.29 14.94 6.84
N LEU A 753 7.48 13.85 6.08
CA LEU A 753 7.08 12.51 6.50
C LEU A 753 7.86 12.08 7.75
N THR A 754 9.17 12.32 7.79
CA THR A 754 9.99 12.02 8.97
C THR A 754 9.50 12.81 10.19
N ALA A 755 9.25 14.11 10.03
CA ALA A 755 8.74 14.95 11.11
C ALA A 755 7.31 14.56 11.54
N ALA A 756 6.46 14.09 10.61
CA ALA A 756 5.12 13.61 10.92
C ALA A 756 5.15 12.29 11.71
N LEU A 757 6.09 11.38 11.39
CA LEU A 757 6.28 10.14 12.15
C LEU A 757 6.74 10.42 13.59
N GLU A 758 7.56 11.44 13.80
CA GLU A 758 7.96 11.91 15.14
C GLU A 758 6.76 12.56 15.88
N ALA A 759 6.02 13.45 15.21
CA ALA A 759 4.83 14.10 15.76
C ALA A 759 3.70 13.11 16.10
N ALA A 760 3.66 11.96 15.41
CA ALA A 760 2.73 10.88 15.65
C ALA A 760 3.22 9.86 16.70
N ASN A 761 4.42 10.05 17.29
CA ASN A 761 5.09 9.10 18.21
C ASN A 761 5.32 7.69 17.61
N ILE A 762 5.49 7.59 16.29
CA ILE A 762 5.91 6.35 15.62
C ILE A 762 7.43 6.20 15.71
N THR A 763 8.15 7.33 15.68
CA THR A 763 9.59 7.43 15.88
C THR A 763 9.91 8.42 17.01
N GLY A 764 11.00 8.18 17.73
CA GLY A 764 11.59 9.11 18.69
C GLY A 764 12.61 10.04 18.05
N GLU A 765 13.18 10.93 18.87
CA GLU A 765 14.22 11.87 18.45
C GLU A 765 15.44 11.12 17.87
N GLY A 766 15.97 11.61 16.74
CA GLY A 766 17.05 10.94 16.01
C GLY A 766 16.61 9.74 15.17
N GLY A 767 15.30 9.54 14.97
CA GLY A 767 14.76 8.56 14.02
C GLY A 767 14.63 7.12 14.53
N LYS A 768 14.90 6.87 15.82
CA LYS A 768 14.70 5.57 16.49
C LYS A 768 13.22 5.19 16.40
N ALA A 769 12.91 4.00 15.88
CA ALA A 769 11.52 3.58 15.69
C ALA A 769 10.95 2.95 16.97
N TYR A 770 9.86 3.53 17.50
CA TYR A 770 9.02 2.89 18.53
C TYR A 770 8.07 1.87 17.91
N ASN A 771 7.65 2.10 16.66
CA ASN A 771 6.85 1.15 15.91
C ASN A 771 7.41 0.95 14.50
N ARG A 772 8.23 -0.09 14.34
CA ARG A 772 8.88 -0.43 13.06
C ARG A 772 7.86 -0.74 11.95
N ASN A 773 6.76 -1.39 12.29
CA ASN A 773 5.71 -1.77 11.33
C ASN A 773 4.97 -0.53 10.81
N ALA A 774 4.57 0.38 11.70
CA ALA A 774 3.92 1.64 11.30
C ALA A 774 4.86 2.52 10.47
N LYS A 775 6.14 2.64 10.86
CA LYS A 775 7.18 3.35 10.08
C LYS A 775 7.33 2.75 8.68
N SER A 776 7.44 1.41 8.60
CA SER A 776 7.58 0.70 7.33
C SER A 776 6.33 0.85 6.45
N ALA A 777 5.13 0.78 7.04
CA ALA A 777 3.88 0.95 6.32
C ALA A 777 3.75 2.36 5.73
N ALA A 778 4.04 3.40 6.51
CA ALA A 778 4.01 4.80 6.05
C ALA A 778 5.02 5.05 4.91
N ARG A 779 6.26 4.57 5.06
CA ARG A 779 7.29 4.66 4.00
C ARG A 779 6.88 3.88 2.75
N SER A 780 6.34 2.68 2.91
CA SER A 780 5.88 1.86 1.78
C SER A 780 4.72 2.54 1.03
N ALA A 781 3.78 3.15 1.74
CA ALA A 781 2.67 3.88 1.15
C ALA A 781 3.17 5.10 0.35
N PHE A 782 4.09 5.88 0.93
CA PHE A 782 4.74 7.01 0.28
C PHE A 782 5.47 6.60 -1.01
N GLU A 783 6.39 5.64 -0.93
CA GLU A 783 7.20 5.20 -2.07
C GLU A 783 6.33 4.60 -3.19
N SER A 784 5.29 3.84 -2.83
CA SER A 784 4.34 3.29 -3.79
C SER A 784 3.48 4.36 -4.47
N ASN A 785 3.18 5.48 -3.78
CA ASN A 785 2.50 6.61 -4.39
C ASN A 785 3.46 7.36 -5.33
N LYS A 786 4.66 7.74 -4.84
CA LYS A 786 5.69 8.43 -5.61
C LYS A 786 5.96 7.76 -6.97
N GLN A 787 6.17 6.44 -6.96
CA GLN A 787 6.40 5.68 -8.20
C GLN A 787 5.20 5.74 -9.16
N ARG A 788 3.97 5.59 -8.66
CA ARG A 788 2.75 5.68 -9.48
C ARG A 788 2.56 7.08 -10.05
N PHE A 789 2.77 8.11 -9.24
CA PHE A 789 2.67 9.50 -9.65
C PHE A 789 3.61 9.82 -10.81
N PHE A 790 4.91 9.58 -10.65
CA PHE A 790 5.90 9.90 -11.70
C PHE A 790 5.69 9.07 -12.97
N ASN A 791 5.29 7.81 -12.84
CA ASN A 791 4.93 6.99 -14.00
C ASN A 791 3.75 7.61 -14.78
N HIS A 792 2.70 8.08 -14.09
CA HIS A 792 1.57 8.77 -14.74
C HIS A 792 1.97 10.12 -15.32
N LEU A 793 2.80 10.89 -14.62
CA LEU A 793 3.27 12.21 -15.07
C LEU A 793 4.07 12.08 -16.37
N ILE A 794 5.07 11.20 -16.39
CA ILE A 794 5.91 10.95 -17.58
C ILE A 794 5.06 10.38 -18.72
N THR A 795 4.13 9.46 -18.43
CA THR A 795 3.21 8.91 -19.43
C THR A 795 2.33 9.98 -20.06
N ALA A 796 1.84 10.91 -19.26
CA ALA A 796 1.06 12.04 -19.75
C ALA A 796 1.92 13.04 -20.56
N MET A 797 3.17 13.28 -20.15
CA MET A 797 4.07 14.20 -20.85
C MET A 797 4.44 13.74 -22.26
N LYS A 798 4.55 12.43 -22.54
CA LYS A 798 4.89 11.93 -23.88
C LYS A 798 3.74 11.89 -24.89
N VAL A 799 2.50 12.18 -24.47
CA VAL A 799 1.31 12.11 -25.34
C VAL A 799 1.33 13.08 -26.52
N PRO A 800 1.87 14.31 -26.45
CA PRO A 800 1.96 15.20 -27.61
C PRO A 800 2.72 14.57 -28.79
N SER A 801 3.86 13.93 -28.54
CA SER A 801 4.61 13.20 -29.58
C SER A 801 3.85 11.96 -30.08
N LEU A 802 3.13 11.28 -29.19
CA LEU A 802 2.24 10.16 -29.58
C LEU A 802 1.13 10.64 -30.52
N ILE A 803 0.44 11.74 -30.19
CA ILE A 803 -0.64 12.30 -31.02
C ILE A 803 -0.11 12.63 -32.42
N ALA A 804 1.01 13.35 -32.51
CA ALA A 804 1.63 13.71 -33.78
C ALA A 804 2.08 12.48 -34.59
N ALA A 805 2.46 11.38 -33.93
CA ALA A 805 2.78 10.12 -34.61
C ALA A 805 1.52 9.40 -35.11
N ILE A 806 0.45 9.35 -34.31
CA ILE A 806 -0.84 8.76 -34.70
C ILE A 806 -1.42 9.52 -35.91
N GLU A 807 -1.39 10.85 -35.91
CA GLU A 807 -1.89 11.66 -37.04
C GLU A 807 -1.18 11.29 -38.35
N ARG A 808 0.15 11.22 -38.35
CA ARG A 808 0.94 10.80 -39.52
C ARG A 808 0.63 9.36 -39.97
N ASP A 809 0.46 8.44 -39.03
CA ASP A 809 0.09 7.06 -39.35
C ASP A 809 -1.32 6.96 -39.94
N LEU A 810 -2.26 7.78 -39.46
CA LEU A 810 -3.62 7.82 -40.01
C LEU A 810 -3.63 8.41 -41.41
N GLU A 811 -2.83 9.44 -41.69
CA GLU A 811 -2.65 10.02 -43.02
C GLU A 811 -2.06 9.02 -44.02
N THR A 812 -1.10 8.20 -43.59
CA THR A 812 -0.51 7.11 -44.40
C THR A 812 -1.44 5.90 -44.57
N GLY A 813 -2.62 5.90 -43.96
CA GLY A 813 -3.61 4.84 -44.11
C GLY A 813 -3.48 3.69 -43.12
N HIS A 814 -2.61 3.79 -42.12
CA HIS A 814 -2.44 2.77 -41.07
C HIS A 814 -3.54 2.86 -39.99
N ALA A 815 -3.56 1.88 -39.08
CA ALA A 815 -4.41 1.88 -37.89
C ALA A 815 -3.55 1.89 -36.63
N ALA A 816 -3.89 2.75 -35.67
CA ALA A 816 -3.13 2.91 -34.44
C ALA A 816 -3.70 2.04 -33.32
N VAL A 817 -2.83 1.32 -32.61
CA VAL A 817 -3.18 0.54 -31.42
C VAL A 817 -2.32 1.00 -30.26
N ILE A 818 -2.92 1.55 -29.21
CA ILE A 818 -2.23 2.09 -28.03
C ILE A 818 -2.44 1.16 -26.84
N GLN A 819 -1.33 0.67 -26.29
CA GLN A 819 -1.30 -0.11 -25.05
C GLN A 819 -0.99 0.80 -23.85
N ILE A 820 -1.89 0.79 -22.86
CA ILE A 820 -1.73 1.48 -21.57
C ILE A 820 -1.96 0.51 -20.42
N VAL A 821 -1.45 0.81 -19.22
CA VAL A 821 -1.73 0.02 -18.02
C VAL A 821 -2.68 0.77 -17.10
N SER A 822 -2.41 2.05 -16.85
CA SER A 822 -3.24 2.89 -16.01
C SER A 822 -4.29 3.64 -16.83
N THR A 823 -5.54 3.56 -16.36
CA THR A 823 -6.69 4.24 -16.99
C THR A 823 -7.17 5.44 -16.18
N SER A 824 -6.55 5.72 -15.02
CA SER A 824 -7.01 6.71 -14.03
C SER A 824 -8.47 6.55 -13.57
N GLU A 825 -9.06 5.37 -13.75
CA GLU A 825 -10.47 5.10 -13.44
C GLU A 825 -10.82 5.36 -11.96
N ALA A 826 -10.08 4.77 -11.03
CA ALA A 826 -10.35 4.91 -9.61
C ALA A 826 -10.23 6.36 -9.12
N LEU A 827 -9.30 7.13 -9.69
CA LEU A 827 -9.13 8.55 -9.40
C LEU A 827 -10.34 9.34 -9.90
N MET A 828 -10.72 9.12 -11.17
CA MET A 828 -11.88 9.76 -11.77
C MET A 828 -13.17 9.42 -10.99
N GLU A 829 -13.40 8.16 -10.62
CA GLU A 829 -14.61 7.77 -9.87
C GLU A 829 -14.71 8.46 -8.52
N ARG A 830 -13.60 8.62 -7.79
CA ARG A 830 -13.57 9.35 -6.51
C ARG A 830 -13.91 10.81 -6.68
N ARG A 831 -13.29 11.49 -7.65
CA ARG A 831 -13.57 12.92 -7.91
C ARG A 831 -14.99 13.14 -8.40
N LEU A 832 -15.50 12.28 -9.27
CA LEU A 832 -16.91 12.34 -9.70
C LEU A 832 -17.91 12.06 -8.57
N ALA A 833 -17.51 11.37 -7.50
CA ALA A 833 -18.38 11.15 -6.33
C ALA A 833 -18.54 12.42 -5.47
N GLU A 834 -17.63 13.38 -5.58
CA GLU A 834 -17.71 14.68 -4.90
C GLU A 834 -18.51 15.71 -5.70
N ILE A 835 -18.81 15.42 -6.97
CA ILE A 835 -19.50 16.33 -7.90
C ILE A 835 -20.94 15.87 -8.11
N PRO A 836 -21.95 16.73 -7.85
CA PRO A 836 -23.34 16.41 -8.12
C PRO A 836 -23.55 15.96 -9.58
N SER A 837 -24.36 14.93 -9.81
CA SER A 837 -24.59 14.41 -11.17
C SER A 837 -25.22 15.42 -12.14
N SER A 838 -25.82 16.49 -11.62
CA SER A 838 -26.33 17.62 -12.42
C SER A 838 -25.21 18.43 -13.10
N GLU A 839 -24.00 18.41 -12.54
CA GLU A 839 -22.83 19.15 -13.06
C GLU A 839 -21.98 18.31 -14.01
N TRP A 840 -22.34 17.05 -14.25
CA TRP A 840 -21.58 16.16 -15.14
C TRP A 840 -21.61 16.56 -16.62
N GLY A 841 -22.49 17.49 -17.00
CA GLY A 841 -22.52 18.08 -18.34
C GLY A 841 -21.51 19.21 -18.55
N ASP A 842 -20.90 19.71 -17.46
CA ASP A 842 -19.98 20.83 -17.47
C ASP A 842 -18.96 20.72 -16.32
N LEU A 843 -17.96 19.86 -16.51
CA LEU A 843 -16.93 19.62 -15.51
C LEU A 843 -15.88 20.75 -15.50
N SER A 844 -15.75 21.42 -14.36
CA SER A 844 -14.69 22.38 -14.06
C SER A 844 -13.58 21.81 -13.16
N CYS A 845 -13.70 20.56 -12.72
CA CYS A 845 -12.78 19.93 -11.78
C CYS A 845 -11.49 19.41 -12.43
N ASP A 846 -10.40 19.49 -11.69
CA ASP A 846 -9.13 18.93 -12.12
C ASP A 846 -9.09 17.40 -11.91
N ILE A 847 -8.89 16.64 -13.00
CA ILE A 847 -8.76 15.18 -12.97
C ILE A 847 -7.41 14.82 -13.57
N THR A 848 -6.34 15.10 -12.82
CA THR A 848 -4.94 14.96 -13.26
C THR A 848 -4.12 14.12 -12.28
N PRO A 849 -2.90 13.67 -12.65
CA PRO A 849 -2.04 12.91 -11.77
C PRO A 849 -1.72 13.62 -10.45
N ARG A 850 -1.80 14.96 -10.38
CA ARG A 850 -1.66 15.75 -9.15
C ARG A 850 -2.53 15.21 -8.01
N GLU A 851 -3.73 14.76 -8.36
CA GLU A 851 -4.70 14.22 -7.43
C GLU A 851 -4.24 12.94 -6.72
N TYR A 852 -3.35 12.13 -7.31
CA TYR A 852 -2.78 10.98 -6.60
C TYR A 852 -1.97 11.40 -5.38
N VAL A 853 -1.28 12.55 -5.45
CA VAL A 853 -0.46 13.05 -4.34
C VAL A 853 -1.36 13.63 -3.25
N LEU A 854 -2.38 14.40 -3.66
CA LEU A 854 -3.38 14.95 -2.73
C LEU A 854 -4.16 13.84 -2.02
N ASP A 855 -4.57 12.79 -2.74
CA ASP A 855 -5.24 11.62 -2.16
C ASP A 855 -4.36 10.88 -1.14
N TYR A 856 -3.07 10.73 -1.43
CA TYR A 856 -2.13 10.16 -0.46
C TYR A 856 -1.98 11.04 0.78
N LEU A 857 -1.84 12.36 0.59
CA LEU A 857 -1.73 13.26 1.73
C LEU A 857 -2.98 13.18 2.60
N ALA A 858 -4.16 13.25 1.99
CA ALA A 858 -5.43 13.22 2.71
C ALA A 858 -5.68 11.91 3.46
N HIS A 859 -5.37 10.76 2.85
CA HIS A 859 -5.83 9.46 3.34
C HIS A 859 -4.73 8.51 3.85
N SER A 860 -3.47 8.75 3.53
CA SER A 860 -2.36 7.81 3.81
C SER A 860 -1.15 8.44 4.51
N PHE A 861 -1.10 9.77 4.60
CA PHE A 861 -0.07 10.46 5.38
C PHE A 861 -0.23 10.14 6.87
N PRO A 862 0.86 9.88 7.62
CA PRO A 862 0.76 9.38 8.99
C PRO A 862 0.34 10.50 9.96
N THR A 863 -0.97 10.67 10.13
CA THR A 863 -1.56 11.64 11.07
C THR A 863 -2.10 10.99 12.34
N GLN A 864 -2.27 9.67 12.38
CA GLN A 864 -2.78 8.98 13.56
C GLN A 864 -1.77 9.08 14.72
N LEU A 865 -2.25 9.46 15.90
CA LEU A 865 -1.46 9.55 17.12
C LEU A 865 -1.18 8.16 17.70
N PHE A 866 0.05 7.94 18.16
CA PHE A 866 0.45 6.78 18.93
C PHE A 866 0.85 7.21 20.35
N GLU A 867 0.64 6.33 21.32
CA GLU A 867 1.15 6.48 22.68
C GLU A 867 2.37 5.58 22.87
N VAL A 868 3.42 6.15 23.47
CA VAL A 868 4.67 5.44 23.78
C VAL A 868 4.51 4.74 25.12
N TYR A 869 4.92 3.48 25.18
CA TYR A 869 4.92 2.68 26.40
C TYR A 869 6.16 1.80 26.47
N SER A 870 6.54 1.36 27.67
CA SER A 870 7.57 0.33 27.83
C SER A 870 6.97 -1.06 27.88
N ASP A 871 7.64 -2.04 27.31
CA ASP A 871 7.34 -3.46 27.56
C ASP A 871 7.96 -3.96 28.88
N GLU A 872 7.77 -5.25 29.18
CA GLU A 872 8.29 -5.93 30.37
C GLU A 872 9.84 -5.91 30.46
N ASN A 873 10.54 -5.64 29.36
CA ASN A 873 12.00 -5.55 29.31
C ASN A 873 12.51 -4.10 29.44
N GLY A 874 11.60 -3.13 29.55
CA GLY A 874 11.93 -1.69 29.57
C GLY A 874 12.20 -1.09 28.18
N ASP A 875 11.94 -1.83 27.10
CA ASP A 875 12.08 -1.33 25.73
C ASP A 875 10.88 -0.46 25.34
N LEU A 876 11.15 0.66 24.68
CA LEU A 876 10.10 1.61 24.26
C LEU A 876 9.44 1.18 22.94
N HIS A 877 8.12 1.02 22.99
CA HIS A 877 7.25 0.74 21.85
C HIS A 877 6.15 1.80 21.75
N SER A 878 5.43 1.82 20.63
CA SER A 878 4.23 2.68 20.52
C SER A 878 3.03 1.97 19.91
N ARG A 879 1.84 2.31 20.41
CA ARG A 879 0.55 1.73 19.97
C ARG A 879 -0.45 2.83 19.59
N PRO A 880 -1.39 2.56 18.66
CA PRO A 880 -2.30 3.59 18.19
C PRO A 880 -3.27 4.04 19.29
N VAL A 881 -3.48 5.35 19.42
CA VAL A 881 -4.44 5.93 20.36
C VAL A 881 -5.83 5.93 19.73
N VAL A 882 -6.82 5.53 20.52
CA VAL A 882 -8.24 5.60 20.16
C VAL A 882 -9.02 6.43 21.19
N ASP A 883 -10.08 7.08 20.75
CA ASP A 883 -11.01 7.79 21.62
C ASP A 883 -11.96 6.81 22.35
N GLU A 884 -12.87 7.35 23.17
CA GLU A 884 -13.87 6.56 23.93
C GLU A 884 -14.85 5.80 23.03
N HIS A 885 -14.96 6.18 21.75
CA HIS A 885 -15.81 5.55 20.75
C HIS A 885 -15.04 4.56 19.85
N GLY A 886 -13.74 4.37 20.09
CA GLY A 886 -12.86 3.51 19.30
C GLY A 886 -12.35 4.14 17.99
N ASN A 887 -12.55 5.45 17.77
CA ASN A 887 -12.02 6.12 16.60
C ASN A 887 -10.53 6.48 16.79
N PRO A 888 -9.71 6.43 15.73
CA PRO A 888 -8.32 6.88 15.77
C PRO A 888 -8.18 8.36 16.17
N VAL A 889 -7.41 8.63 17.22
CA VAL A 889 -7.02 10.01 17.58
C VAL A 889 -5.95 10.49 16.61
N GLN A 890 -6.04 11.74 16.17
CA GLN A 890 -5.09 12.35 15.23
C GLN A 890 -4.09 13.26 15.96
N SER A 891 -2.82 13.19 15.55
CA SER A 891 -1.79 14.17 15.90
C SER A 891 -2.07 15.46 15.14
N ARG A 892 -2.41 16.53 15.87
CA ARG A 892 -2.72 17.84 15.30
C ARG A 892 -1.50 18.46 14.63
N GLU A 893 -0.30 18.21 15.15
CA GLU A 893 0.94 18.65 14.51
C GLU A 893 1.15 17.94 13.16
N ALA A 894 0.94 16.63 13.09
CA ALA A 894 1.04 15.88 11.85
C ALA A 894 -0.03 16.32 10.83
N MET A 895 -1.26 16.60 11.29
CA MET A 895 -2.32 17.17 10.45
C MET A 895 -1.94 18.55 9.89
N ALA A 896 -1.45 19.47 10.73
CA ALA A 896 -1.04 20.79 10.28
C ALA A 896 0.15 20.74 9.29
N ARG A 897 1.02 19.72 9.39
CA ARG A 897 2.05 19.45 8.38
C ARG A 897 1.44 18.97 7.08
N ARG A 898 0.56 17.98 7.14
CA ARG A 898 -0.19 17.48 5.97
C ARG A 898 -0.93 18.60 5.26
N ASP A 899 -1.66 19.44 5.98
CA ASP A 899 -2.53 20.46 5.39
C ASP A 899 -1.71 21.55 4.69
N ARG A 900 -0.56 21.95 5.25
CA ARG A 900 0.42 22.83 4.57
C ARG A 900 1.01 22.20 3.31
N LEU A 901 1.26 20.90 3.32
CA LEU A 901 1.70 20.19 2.12
C LEU A 901 0.59 20.18 1.06
N ILE A 902 -0.67 19.92 1.44
CA ILE A 902 -1.81 19.94 0.52
C ILE A 902 -1.92 21.32 -0.14
N GLU A 903 -1.87 22.40 0.64
CA GLU A 903 -1.91 23.77 0.13
C GLU A 903 -0.79 24.05 -0.87
N HIS A 904 0.46 23.68 -0.52
CA HIS A 904 1.60 23.86 -1.41
C HIS A 904 1.48 23.08 -2.73
N LEU A 905 0.99 21.83 -2.67
CA LEU A 905 0.89 20.96 -3.83
C LEU A 905 -0.32 21.25 -4.71
N ALA A 906 -1.42 21.74 -4.14
CA ALA A 906 -2.60 22.14 -4.90
C ALA A 906 -2.32 23.29 -5.87
N ALA A 907 -1.26 24.07 -5.63
CA ALA A 907 -0.82 25.14 -6.52
C ALA A 907 0.06 24.67 -7.70
N LEU A 908 0.48 23.40 -7.73
CA LEU A 908 1.38 22.91 -8.78
C LEU A 908 0.66 22.72 -10.13
N PRO A 909 1.36 22.88 -11.27
CA PRO A 909 0.76 22.73 -12.59
C PRO A 909 0.15 21.33 -12.80
N ALA A 910 -1.06 21.29 -13.36
CA ALA A 910 -1.76 20.06 -13.64
C ALA A 910 -1.37 19.53 -15.04
N VAL A 911 -1.18 18.21 -15.18
CA VAL A 911 -0.90 17.57 -16.48
C VAL A 911 -2.02 16.58 -16.77
N GLN A 912 -2.70 16.72 -17.90
CA GLN A 912 -3.86 15.87 -18.20
C GLN A 912 -3.49 14.38 -18.33
N GLY A 913 -4.36 13.49 -17.84
CA GLY A 913 -4.15 12.04 -17.99
C GLY A 913 -4.05 11.60 -19.46
N ALA A 914 -3.20 10.61 -19.73
CA ALA A 914 -2.85 10.23 -21.10
C ALA A 914 -4.04 9.75 -21.94
N LEU A 915 -4.91 8.90 -21.38
CA LEU A 915 -6.11 8.41 -22.07
C LEU A 915 -7.09 9.55 -22.38
N ASP A 916 -7.27 10.50 -21.46
CA ASP A 916 -8.18 11.64 -21.67
C ASP A 916 -7.63 12.58 -22.76
N GLN A 917 -6.31 12.82 -22.81
CA GLN A 917 -5.68 13.56 -23.91
C GLN A 917 -5.96 12.91 -25.28
N ILE A 918 -5.85 11.58 -25.40
CA ILE A 918 -6.12 10.83 -26.64
C ILE A 918 -7.61 10.93 -27.02
N VAL A 919 -8.52 10.63 -26.08
CA VAL A 919 -9.96 10.65 -26.33
C VAL A 919 -10.46 12.05 -26.67
N GLN A 920 -9.95 13.09 -26.00
CA GLN A 920 -10.36 14.47 -26.28
C GLN A 920 -9.77 15.02 -27.57
N ARG A 921 -8.61 14.55 -28.02
CA ARG A 921 -8.00 14.96 -29.30
C ARG A 921 -8.72 14.37 -30.51
N PHE A 922 -9.00 13.06 -30.46
CA PHE A 922 -9.52 12.31 -31.62
C PHE A 922 -11.03 12.05 -31.56
N GLY A 923 -11.65 12.23 -30.40
CA GLY A 923 -13.08 11.99 -30.20
C GLY A 923 -13.43 10.50 -30.09
N THR A 924 -14.66 10.25 -29.64
CA THR A 924 -15.18 8.90 -29.40
C THR A 924 -15.53 8.16 -30.68
N GLU A 925 -15.72 8.88 -31.78
CA GLU A 925 -16.04 8.30 -33.09
C GLU A 925 -14.80 7.65 -33.73
N MET A 926 -13.60 8.17 -33.49
CA MET A 926 -12.36 7.61 -34.03
C MET A 926 -11.66 6.63 -33.08
N VAL A 927 -11.89 6.77 -31.78
CA VAL A 927 -11.21 5.99 -30.73
C VAL A 927 -12.09 4.85 -30.23
N ALA A 928 -11.64 3.62 -30.47
CA ALA A 928 -12.13 2.42 -29.84
C ALA A 928 -11.49 2.25 -28.45
N GLU A 929 -12.24 2.61 -27.41
CA GLU A 929 -11.76 2.46 -26.03
C GLU A 929 -12.08 1.05 -25.50
N VAL A 930 -11.05 0.23 -25.29
CA VAL A 930 -11.15 -1.14 -24.76
C VAL A 930 -10.45 -1.22 -23.40
N THR A 931 -10.96 -0.47 -22.42
CA THR A 931 -10.38 -0.34 -21.08
C THR A 931 -11.31 -0.86 -19.97
N GLY A 932 -10.85 -0.77 -18.71
CA GLY A 932 -11.67 -1.07 -17.54
C GLY A 932 -12.74 -0.01 -17.22
N ARG A 933 -12.62 1.20 -17.78
CA ARG A 933 -13.40 2.38 -17.38
C ARG A 933 -14.90 2.20 -17.52
N SER A 934 -15.62 2.37 -16.41
CA SER A 934 -17.08 2.53 -16.37
C SER A 934 -17.56 3.87 -16.93
N ARG A 935 -16.70 4.90 -16.90
CA ARG A 935 -16.99 6.28 -17.36
C ARG A 935 -15.81 6.90 -18.09
N ARG A 936 -16.06 7.87 -18.95
CA ARG A 936 -15.01 8.67 -19.61
C ARG A 936 -15.37 10.15 -19.63
N ILE A 937 -14.36 11.01 -19.75
CA ILE A 937 -14.53 12.45 -19.88
C ILE A 937 -14.27 12.82 -21.34
N VAL A 938 -15.29 13.37 -21.98
CA VAL A 938 -15.22 13.74 -23.40
C VAL A 938 -15.43 15.24 -23.55
N ARG A 939 -14.81 15.79 -24.59
CA ARG A 939 -15.02 17.18 -25.00
C ARG A 939 -16.24 17.21 -25.92
N LYS A 940 -17.26 18.00 -25.57
CA LYS A 940 -18.43 18.27 -26.43
C LYS A 940 -18.55 19.74 -26.70
N THR A 941 -18.79 20.07 -27.96
CA THR A 941 -19.15 21.43 -28.37
C THR A 941 -20.65 21.61 -28.14
N ASN A 942 -21.01 22.54 -27.25
CA ASN A 942 -22.41 22.84 -26.94
C ASN A 942 -23.04 23.74 -28.02
N ALA A 943 -24.36 23.96 -27.92
CA ALA A 943 -25.11 24.80 -28.86
C ALA A 943 -24.64 26.27 -28.92
N ASP A 944 -23.89 26.72 -27.91
CA ASP A 944 -23.23 28.03 -27.81
C ASP A 944 -21.86 28.07 -28.53
N GLY A 945 -21.42 26.96 -29.12
CA GLY A 945 -20.13 26.85 -29.81
C GLY A 945 -18.92 26.71 -28.87
N LEU A 946 -19.15 26.60 -27.55
CA LEU A 946 -18.08 26.42 -26.57
C LEU A 946 -17.86 24.93 -26.28
N ASP A 947 -16.59 24.54 -26.24
CA ASP A 947 -16.19 23.19 -25.83
C ASP A 947 -16.27 23.04 -24.30
N ARG A 948 -17.02 22.04 -23.83
CA ARG A 948 -17.10 21.68 -22.41
C ARG A 948 -16.71 20.23 -22.20
N LEU A 949 -16.21 19.94 -21.00
CA LEU A 949 -15.92 18.57 -20.59
C LEU A 949 -17.16 17.96 -19.95
N CYS A 950 -17.55 16.77 -20.42
CA CYS A 950 -18.71 16.07 -19.90
C CYS A 950 -18.43 14.60 -19.63
N VAL A 951 -19.17 14.02 -18.68
CA VAL A 951 -19.07 12.60 -18.31
C VAL A 951 -19.96 11.77 -19.22
N GLU A 952 -19.39 10.72 -19.80
CA GLU A 952 -20.13 9.66 -20.50
C GLU A 952 -20.02 8.34 -19.76
N ASN A 953 -21.17 7.69 -19.54
CA ASN A 953 -21.21 6.32 -19.01
C ASN A 953 -20.93 5.30 -20.11
N ARG A 954 -20.14 4.28 -19.81
CA ARG A 954 -19.83 3.17 -20.70
C ARG A 954 -20.49 1.89 -20.17
N PRO A 955 -21.34 1.19 -20.96
CA PRO A 955 -21.94 -0.06 -20.52
C PRO A 955 -20.88 -1.17 -20.38
N ALA A 956 -21.16 -2.19 -19.57
CA ALA A 956 -20.23 -3.32 -19.39
C ALA A 956 -19.91 -4.07 -20.71
N SER A 957 -20.81 -4.01 -21.69
CA SER A 957 -20.63 -4.55 -23.04
C SER A 957 -19.85 -3.64 -23.99
N ALA A 958 -19.53 -2.39 -23.61
CA ALA A 958 -18.91 -1.39 -24.50
C ALA A 958 -17.65 -1.94 -25.18
N ASN A 959 -16.80 -2.62 -24.42
CA ASN A 959 -15.55 -3.18 -24.94
C ASN A 959 -15.74 -4.16 -26.11
N LEU A 960 -16.88 -4.86 -26.23
CA LEU A 960 -17.18 -5.72 -27.37
C LEU A 960 -17.52 -4.88 -28.61
N GLY A 961 -18.42 -3.90 -28.47
CA GLY A 961 -18.79 -2.99 -29.56
C GLY A 961 -17.59 -2.18 -30.07
N GLU A 962 -16.77 -1.65 -29.16
CA GLU A 962 -15.56 -0.90 -29.50
C GLU A 962 -14.53 -1.75 -30.25
N THR A 963 -14.36 -3.02 -29.85
CA THR A 963 -13.47 -3.95 -30.56
C THR A 963 -14.01 -4.26 -31.96
N GLN A 964 -15.31 -4.48 -32.09
CA GLN A 964 -15.94 -4.77 -33.37
C GLN A 964 -15.82 -3.57 -34.32
N ALA A 965 -16.13 -2.37 -33.85
CA ALA A 965 -16.03 -1.14 -34.65
C ALA A 965 -14.60 -0.89 -35.16
N PHE A 966 -13.57 -1.22 -34.36
CA PHE A 966 -12.18 -1.18 -34.84
C PHE A 966 -11.89 -2.24 -35.92
N MET A 967 -12.34 -3.49 -35.72
CA MET A 967 -12.11 -4.58 -36.67
C MET A 967 -12.93 -4.43 -37.97
N ASP A 968 -14.04 -3.71 -37.92
CA ASP A 968 -14.90 -3.36 -39.07
C ASP A 968 -14.43 -2.13 -39.86
N ASP A 969 -13.31 -1.51 -39.45
CA ASP A 969 -12.72 -0.27 -40.02
C ASP A 969 -13.59 0.98 -39.79
N GLU A 970 -14.55 0.95 -38.87
CA GLU A 970 -15.35 2.11 -38.45
C GLU A 970 -14.53 3.06 -37.56
N LYS A 971 -13.68 2.49 -36.69
CA LYS A 971 -12.74 3.23 -35.85
C LYS A 971 -11.30 2.87 -36.21
N ARG A 972 -10.44 3.88 -36.31
CA ARG A 972 -9.04 3.70 -36.76
C ARG A 972 -8.00 3.73 -35.63
N ILE A 973 -8.40 4.11 -34.43
CA ILE A 973 -7.55 4.16 -33.23
C ILE A 973 -8.15 3.21 -32.21
N LEU A 974 -7.35 2.34 -31.60
CA LEU A 974 -7.77 1.49 -30.50
C LEU A 974 -6.87 1.70 -29.29
N VAL A 975 -7.45 1.99 -28.13
CA VAL A 975 -6.72 2.06 -26.86
C VAL A 975 -7.16 0.92 -25.97
N PHE A 976 -6.22 0.11 -25.45
CA PHE A 976 -6.56 -0.99 -24.55
C PHE A 976 -5.71 -1.00 -23.29
N SER A 977 -6.31 -1.50 -22.20
CA SER A 977 -5.62 -1.82 -20.95
C SER A 977 -5.76 -3.30 -20.61
N ASP A 978 -4.95 -3.84 -19.69
CA ASP A 978 -5.02 -5.27 -19.31
C ASP A 978 -6.45 -5.72 -18.93
N ALA A 979 -7.15 -4.90 -18.15
CA ALA A 979 -8.52 -5.18 -17.69
C ALA A 979 -9.53 -5.25 -18.86
N GLY A 980 -9.34 -4.41 -19.88
CA GLY A 980 -10.19 -4.34 -21.06
C GLY A 980 -9.76 -5.29 -22.18
N GLY A 981 -8.48 -5.50 -22.41
CA GLY A 981 -7.95 -6.25 -23.56
C GLY A 981 -7.86 -7.78 -23.38
N THR A 982 -8.10 -8.29 -22.16
CA THR A 982 -8.07 -9.73 -21.89
C THR A 982 -9.04 -10.49 -22.82
N GLY A 983 -8.55 -11.53 -23.48
CA GLY A 983 -9.31 -12.36 -24.45
C GLY A 983 -9.49 -11.76 -25.84
N ARG A 984 -9.04 -10.53 -26.11
CA ARG A 984 -9.29 -9.86 -27.39
C ARG A 984 -8.11 -9.90 -28.35
N SER A 985 -8.36 -9.60 -29.61
CA SER A 985 -7.42 -9.67 -30.72
C SER A 985 -7.61 -8.47 -31.63
N TYR A 986 -6.53 -7.79 -32.00
CA TYR A 986 -6.55 -6.55 -32.77
C TYR A 986 -5.62 -6.59 -34.00
N HIS A 987 -5.04 -7.75 -34.30
CA HIS A 987 -4.18 -7.94 -35.47
C HIS A 987 -4.95 -7.67 -36.78
N ALA A 988 -4.22 -7.40 -37.86
CA ALA A 988 -4.80 -7.24 -39.19
C ALA A 988 -5.23 -8.61 -39.75
N GLU A 989 -6.31 -9.18 -39.21
CA GLU A 989 -6.80 -10.51 -39.58
C GLU A 989 -7.31 -10.55 -41.03
N ARG A 990 -6.95 -11.61 -41.78
CA ARG A 990 -7.35 -11.76 -43.20
C ARG A 990 -8.87 -11.88 -43.43
N SER A 991 -9.64 -12.28 -42.41
CA SER A 991 -11.10 -12.34 -42.47
C SER A 991 -11.79 -11.08 -41.97
N ALA A 992 -11.07 -10.14 -41.36
CA ALA A 992 -11.63 -8.87 -40.92
C ALA A 992 -11.65 -7.84 -42.06
N LYS A 993 -12.56 -6.85 -41.96
CA LYS A 993 -12.60 -5.72 -42.91
C LYS A 993 -11.37 -4.83 -42.76
N ASN A 994 -11.01 -4.49 -41.52
CA ASN A 994 -9.84 -3.69 -41.25
C ASN A 994 -8.55 -4.53 -41.35
N GLN A 995 -7.88 -4.48 -42.50
CA GLN A 995 -6.60 -5.16 -42.75
C GLN A 995 -5.39 -4.20 -42.76
N ARG A 996 -5.57 -2.95 -42.33
CA ARG A 996 -4.54 -1.91 -42.31
C ARG A 996 -3.33 -2.32 -41.45
N LEU A 997 -2.15 -1.79 -41.77
CA LEU A 997 -0.95 -1.97 -40.95
C LEU A 997 -1.25 -1.50 -39.53
N ARG A 998 -0.94 -2.34 -38.54
CA ARG A 998 -1.10 -2.01 -37.12
C ARG A 998 0.17 -1.33 -36.65
N VAL A 999 0.09 -0.02 -36.37
CA VAL A 999 1.14 0.66 -35.61
C VAL A 999 0.79 0.55 -34.14
N HIS A 1000 1.50 -0.33 -33.44
CA HIS A 1000 1.25 -0.61 -32.04
C HIS A 1000 2.18 0.24 -31.16
N TYR A 1001 1.60 1.28 -30.59
CA TYR A 1001 2.21 2.16 -29.60
C TYR A 1001 2.21 1.52 -28.21
N LEU A 1002 3.40 1.14 -27.75
CA LEU A 1002 3.59 0.71 -26.36
C LEU A 1002 3.82 1.95 -25.50
N LEU A 1003 2.72 2.63 -25.16
CA LEU A 1003 2.75 3.88 -24.40
C LEU A 1003 3.10 3.63 -22.92
N GLU A 1004 2.52 2.60 -22.32
CA GLU A 1004 2.87 2.18 -20.97
C GLU A 1004 3.04 0.65 -20.95
N PRO A 1005 4.27 0.14 -20.81
CA PRO A 1005 4.54 -1.28 -20.95
C PRO A 1005 4.19 -2.10 -19.69
N GLY A 1006 3.99 -1.44 -18.54
CA GLY A 1006 3.58 -2.08 -17.28
C GLY A 1006 4.71 -2.75 -16.50
N TRP A 1007 4.47 -3.03 -15.22
CA TRP A 1007 5.45 -3.65 -14.31
C TRP A 1007 5.67 -5.15 -14.52
N LYS A 1008 4.80 -5.77 -15.31
CA LYS A 1008 4.73 -7.22 -15.51
C LYS A 1008 5.07 -7.52 -16.97
N ALA A 1009 6.26 -8.06 -17.21
CA ALA A 1009 6.75 -8.36 -18.57
C ALA A 1009 5.85 -9.34 -19.32
N ASP A 1010 5.20 -10.26 -18.60
CA ASP A 1010 4.18 -11.16 -19.13
C ASP A 1010 2.98 -10.40 -19.70
N ASN A 1011 2.47 -9.38 -19.00
CA ASN A 1011 1.40 -8.51 -19.50
C ASN A 1011 1.86 -7.72 -20.73
N ALA A 1012 3.08 -7.18 -20.71
CA ALA A 1012 3.67 -6.46 -21.84
C ALA A 1012 3.70 -7.33 -23.11
N ILE A 1013 4.25 -8.55 -23.04
CA ILE A 1013 4.29 -9.49 -24.17
C ILE A 1013 2.88 -9.88 -24.62
N GLN A 1014 1.99 -10.17 -23.66
CA GLN A 1014 0.60 -10.51 -23.98
C GLN A 1014 -0.10 -9.39 -24.72
N GLY A 1015 0.20 -8.13 -24.39
CA GLY A 1015 -0.23 -6.94 -25.11
C GLY A 1015 0.27 -6.90 -26.55
N LEU A 1016 1.59 -7.06 -26.77
CA LEU A 1016 2.17 -7.14 -28.12
C LEU A 1016 1.55 -8.27 -28.97
N GLY A 1017 1.25 -9.41 -28.35
CA GLY A 1017 0.55 -10.54 -28.97
C GLY A 1017 -0.94 -10.28 -29.27
N ARG A 1018 -1.49 -9.10 -28.97
CA ARG A 1018 -2.83 -8.68 -29.41
C ARG A 1018 -2.82 -8.21 -30.86
N THR A 1019 -1.71 -7.65 -31.34
CA THR A 1019 -1.57 -7.15 -32.72
C THR A 1019 -0.68 -8.01 -33.62
N ASN A 1020 0.17 -8.89 -33.05
CA ASN A 1020 0.94 -9.89 -33.80
C ASN A 1020 0.37 -11.30 -33.57
N ARG A 1021 -0.36 -11.84 -34.55
CA ARG A 1021 -1.01 -13.16 -34.47
C ARG A 1021 -0.97 -13.90 -35.80
N THR A 1022 -1.30 -15.18 -35.75
CA THR A 1022 -1.44 -16.03 -36.94
C THR A 1022 -2.61 -15.59 -37.79
N ASN A 1023 -2.56 -15.85 -39.10
CA ASN A 1023 -3.59 -15.42 -40.07
C ASN A 1023 -3.68 -13.89 -40.26
N GLN A 1024 -2.59 -13.16 -39.98
CA GLN A 1024 -2.49 -11.73 -40.29
C GLN A 1024 -2.24 -11.50 -41.79
N ALA A 1025 -2.83 -10.43 -42.33
CA ALA A 1025 -2.57 -9.92 -43.68
C ALA A 1025 -1.12 -9.43 -43.77
N GLN A 1026 -0.64 -8.77 -42.72
CA GLN A 1026 0.72 -8.24 -42.58
C GLN A 1026 1.12 -8.10 -41.10
N PRO A 1027 2.43 -8.17 -40.78
CA PRO A 1027 2.94 -7.97 -39.42
C PRO A 1027 2.74 -6.53 -38.93
N PRO A 1028 2.64 -6.31 -37.60
CA PRO A 1028 2.57 -4.95 -37.04
C PRO A 1028 3.93 -4.25 -37.05
N LEU A 1029 3.89 -2.91 -36.97
CA LEU A 1029 5.01 -2.07 -36.57
C LEU A 1029 4.89 -1.81 -35.06
N PHE A 1030 5.90 -2.20 -34.28
CA PHE A 1030 5.95 -1.87 -32.85
C PHE A 1030 6.66 -0.54 -32.63
N ARG A 1031 6.00 0.37 -31.92
CA ARG A 1031 6.52 1.69 -31.60
C ARG A 1031 6.54 1.95 -30.09
N PRO A 1032 7.56 1.50 -29.36
CA PRO A 1032 7.69 1.82 -27.94
C PRO A 1032 7.88 3.33 -27.76
N VAL A 1033 7.17 3.91 -26.79
CA VAL A 1033 7.19 5.36 -26.54
C VAL A 1033 7.90 5.62 -25.23
N ALA A 1034 8.98 6.39 -25.25
CA ALA A 1034 9.69 6.82 -24.04
C ALA A 1034 10.05 8.29 -24.10
N THR A 1035 10.47 8.82 -22.96
CA THR A 1035 11.03 10.16 -22.82
C THR A 1035 12.54 10.14 -22.70
N ASP A 1036 13.16 11.31 -22.80
CA ASP A 1036 14.57 11.53 -22.49
C ASP A 1036 14.89 11.50 -20.99
N VAL A 1037 13.88 11.40 -20.10
CA VAL A 1037 14.05 11.23 -18.65
C VAL A 1037 14.67 9.87 -18.34
N LYS A 1038 15.92 9.88 -17.88
CA LYS A 1038 16.68 8.64 -17.61
C LYS A 1038 16.05 7.75 -16.54
N GLY A 1039 15.29 8.34 -15.61
CA GLY A 1039 14.51 7.58 -14.62
C GLY A 1039 13.47 6.65 -15.25
N GLU A 1040 12.93 6.98 -16.42
CA GLU A 1040 11.96 6.12 -17.11
C GLU A 1040 12.60 4.80 -17.60
N LYS A 1041 13.90 4.83 -17.91
CA LYS A 1041 14.64 3.61 -18.31
C LYS A 1041 14.61 2.51 -17.25
N ARG A 1042 14.45 2.85 -15.97
CA ARG A 1042 14.26 1.86 -14.91
C ARG A 1042 13.03 0.97 -15.15
N PHE A 1043 11.93 1.55 -15.67
CA PHE A 1043 10.72 0.78 -15.96
C PHE A 1043 10.97 -0.20 -17.12
N LEU A 1044 11.68 0.26 -18.15
CA LEU A 1044 12.09 -0.57 -19.29
C LEU A 1044 13.08 -1.68 -18.87
N SER A 1045 14.03 -1.37 -17.97
CA SER A 1045 15.00 -2.30 -17.40
C SER A 1045 14.35 -3.51 -16.74
N THR A 1046 13.30 -3.27 -15.96
CA THR A 1046 12.60 -4.33 -15.21
C THR A 1046 11.94 -5.32 -16.19
N ILE A 1047 11.42 -4.79 -17.30
CA ILE A 1047 10.76 -5.57 -18.34
C ILE A 1047 11.81 -6.36 -19.11
N ALA A 1048 12.87 -5.70 -19.60
CA ALA A 1048 13.96 -6.35 -20.33
C ALA A 1048 14.54 -7.54 -19.56
N ARG A 1049 14.89 -7.37 -18.27
CA ARG A 1049 15.40 -8.47 -17.42
C ARG A 1049 14.40 -9.62 -17.28
N ARG A 1050 13.13 -9.30 -17.05
CA ARG A 1050 12.09 -10.33 -16.89
C ARG A 1050 11.80 -11.05 -18.21
N LEU A 1051 11.94 -10.38 -19.35
CA LEU A 1051 11.86 -11.00 -20.68
C LEU A 1051 12.99 -12.01 -20.89
N ASP A 1052 14.22 -11.68 -20.48
CA ASP A 1052 15.36 -12.61 -20.55
C ASP A 1052 15.15 -13.84 -19.64
N THR A 1053 14.67 -13.62 -18.42
CA THR A 1053 14.35 -14.72 -17.47
C THR A 1053 13.22 -15.59 -18.01
N LEU A 1054 12.16 -14.97 -18.54
CA LEU A 1054 10.97 -15.67 -19.02
C LEU A 1054 11.26 -16.44 -20.31
N GLY A 1055 12.01 -15.87 -21.25
CA GLY A 1055 12.39 -16.56 -22.48
C GLY A 1055 13.39 -17.69 -22.24
N ALA A 1056 14.25 -17.61 -21.22
CA ALA A 1056 15.10 -18.74 -20.87
C ALA A 1056 14.31 -19.94 -20.35
N ILE A 1057 13.32 -19.70 -19.49
CA ILE A 1057 12.56 -20.79 -18.87
C ILE A 1057 11.46 -21.33 -19.82
N THR A 1058 10.79 -20.45 -20.56
CA THR A 1058 9.65 -20.83 -21.40
C THR A 1058 10.03 -21.08 -22.85
N ARG A 1059 11.14 -20.52 -23.33
CA ARG A 1059 11.59 -20.72 -24.71
C ARG A 1059 12.93 -21.41 -24.78
N GLY A 1060 13.67 -21.60 -23.68
CA GLY A 1060 14.98 -22.26 -23.68
C GLY A 1060 16.11 -21.37 -24.21
N GLN A 1061 16.04 -20.04 -24.08
CA GLN A 1061 17.13 -19.14 -24.50
C GLN A 1061 17.28 -17.90 -23.63
N ARG A 1062 18.53 -17.58 -23.27
CA ARG A 1062 18.96 -16.48 -22.40
C ARG A 1062 18.86 -15.07 -22.98
N GLN A 1063 19.05 -14.86 -24.28
CA GLN A 1063 19.06 -13.50 -24.90
C GLN A 1063 17.77 -13.19 -25.67
N THR A 1064 16.60 -13.55 -25.13
CA THR A 1064 15.33 -13.29 -25.80
C THR A 1064 14.85 -11.85 -25.71
N GLY A 1065 15.59 -10.97 -25.02
CA GLY A 1065 15.29 -9.58 -24.75
C GLY A 1065 15.05 -8.73 -26.00
N GLY A 1066 13.83 -8.76 -26.50
CA GLY A 1066 13.22 -7.70 -27.27
C GLY A 1066 13.32 -7.75 -28.79
N GLN A 1067 14.21 -8.54 -29.41
CA GLN A 1067 14.42 -8.45 -30.89
C GLN A 1067 14.56 -6.98 -31.36
N GLY A 1068 15.28 -6.16 -30.59
CA GLY A 1068 15.39 -4.72 -30.84
C GLY A 1068 14.42 -3.83 -30.06
N LEU A 1069 13.37 -4.37 -29.39
CA LEU A 1069 12.49 -3.59 -28.50
C LEU A 1069 13.21 -3.00 -27.27
N PHE A 1070 14.28 -3.64 -26.78
CA PHE A 1070 15.03 -3.19 -25.61
C PHE A 1070 16.52 -3.39 -25.85
N ARG A 1071 17.35 -2.42 -25.46
CA ARG A 1071 18.80 -2.55 -25.58
C ARG A 1071 19.40 -3.18 -24.32
N PRO A 1072 20.49 -3.96 -24.40
CA PRO A 1072 21.16 -4.51 -23.22
C PRO A 1072 21.59 -3.45 -22.19
N GLU A 1073 21.95 -2.25 -22.67
CA GLU A 1073 22.29 -1.08 -21.84
C GLU A 1073 21.11 -0.53 -21.03
N ASP A 1074 19.87 -0.86 -21.41
CA ASP A 1074 18.68 -0.48 -20.65
C ASP A 1074 18.46 -1.38 -19.42
N ASN A 1075 19.25 -2.44 -19.22
CA ASN A 1075 19.17 -3.31 -18.03
C ASN A 1075 20.06 -2.82 -16.87
N LEU A 1076 19.51 -1.92 -16.05
CA LEU A 1076 20.12 -1.36 -14.84
C LEU A 1076 20.22 -2.35 -13.66
N GLU A 1077 19.54 -3.49 -13.73
CA GLU A 1077 19.60 -4.54 -12.70
C GLU A 1077 20.71 -5.56 -12.96
N SER A 1078 21.55 -5.33 -13.97
CA SER A 1078 22.73 -6.13 -14.28
C SER A 1078 23.81 -6.03 -13.19
N PRO A 1079 24.78 -6.97 -13.13
CA PRO A 1079 25.94 -6.85 -12.26
C PRO A 1079 26.68 -5.52 -12.42
N TYR A 1080 26.75 -5.00 -13.65
CA TYR A 1080 27.35 -3.69 -13.97
C TYR A 1080 26.54 -2.54 -13.38
N GLY A 1081 25.21 -2.56 -13.50
CA GLY A 1081 24.34 -1.53 -12.92
C GLY A 1081 24.46 -1.48 -11.39
N ARG A 1082 24.46 -2.64 -10.72
CA ARG A 1082 24.67 -2.73 -9.26
C ARG A 1082 26.05 -2.22 -8.83
N ALA A 1083 27.09 -2.56 -9.60
CA ALA A 1083 28.45 -2.08 -9.34
C ALA A 1083 28.57 -0.57 -9.53
N ALA A 1084 27.95 -0.03 -10.59
CA ALA A 1084 27.93 1.41 -10.87
C ALA A 1084 27.21 2.21 -9.78
N LEU A 1085 26.07 1.71 -9.28
CA LEU A 1085 25.34 2.33 -8.19
C LEU A 1085 26.16 2.39 -6.89
N ARG A 1086 26.76 1.25 -6.51
CA ARG A 1086 27.67 1.21 -5.35
C ARG A 1086 28.84 2.17 -5.50
N ARG A 1087 29.41 2.26 -6.71
CA ARG A 1087 30.50 3.20 -7.00
C ARG A 1087 30.04 4.66 -6.88
N LEU A 1088 28.83 4.98 -7.35
CA LEU A 1088 28.25 6.31 -7.19
C LEU A 1088 28.13 6.69 -5.72
N TYR A 1089 27.59 5.82 -4.85
CA TYR A 1089 27.48 6.09 -3.41
C TYR A 1089 28.84 6.36 -2.77
N GLN A 1090 29.87 5.59 -3.12
CA GLN A 1090 31.24 5.84 -2.63
C GLN A 1090 31.78 7.19 -3.09
N LEU A 1091 31.50 7.61 -4.33
CA LEU A 1091 31.95 8.89 -4.86
C LEU A 1091 31.22 10.07 -4.21
N VAL A 1092 29.91 9.95 -3.98
CA VAL A 1092 29.11 10.96 -3.27
C VAL A 1092 29.61 11.11 -1.84
N PHE A 1093 29.82 10.00 -1.13
CA PHE A 1093 30.38 10.00 0.23
C PHE A 1093 31.77 10.64 0.30
N ALA A 1094 32.61 10.39 -0.72
CA ALA A 1094 33.94 10.99 -0.82
C ALA A 1094 33.95 12.45 -1.30
N GLY A 1095 32.78 13.07 -1.54
CA GLY A 1095 32.68 14.44 -2.05
C GLY A 1095 33.25 14.62 -3.47
N LYS A 1096 33.30 13.55 -4.27
CA LYS A 1096 33.90 13.54 -5.62
C LYS A 1096 32.89 13.77 -6.75
N VAL A 1097 31.61 13.96 -6.42
CA VAL A 1097 30.55 14.27 -7.38
C VAL A 1097 30.28 15.75 -7.33
N GLU A 1098 30.68 16.46 -8.39
CA GLU A 1098 30.47 17.91 -8.50
C GLU A 1098 28.97 18.25 -8.47
N GLY A 1099 28.59 19.27 -7.70
CA GLY A 1099 27.19 19.70 -7.57
C GLY A 1099 26.29 18.80 -6.72
N CYS A 1100 26.80 17.71 -6.15
CA CYS A 1100 26.02 16.77 -5.34
C CYS A 1100 26.75 16.43 -4.02
N SER A 1101 26.42 17.18 -2.96
CA SER A 1101 26.93 16.87 -1.61
C SER A 1101 26.23 15.62 -1.04
N LEU A 1102 26.88 14.94 -0.09
CA LEU A 1102 26.28 13.81 0.62
C LEU A 1102 24.93 14.18 1.26
N THR A 1103 24.88 15.32 1.96
CA THR A 1103 23.66 15.83 2.58
C THR A 1103 22.58 16.11 1.54
N GLY A 1104 22.90 16.83 0.46
CA GLY A 1104 21.93 17.14 -0.59
C GLY A 1104 21.42 15.88 -1.30
N PHE A 1105 22.28 14.88 -1.50
CA PHE A 1105 21.86 13.59 -2.06
C PHE A 1105 20.89 12.84 -1.13
N MET A 1106 21.19 12.79 0.18
CA MET A 1106 20.35 12.12 1.17
C MET A 1106 19.01 12.84 1.35
N GLU A 1107 18.99 14.17 1.35
CA GLU A 1107 17.77 14.98 1.41
C GLU A 1107 16.89 14.78 0.16
N ALA A 1108 17.48 14.86 -1.04
CA ALA A 1108 16.75 14.70 -2.29
C ALA A 1108 16.22 13.27 -2.52
N THR A 1109 16.94 12.24 -2.07
CA THR A 1109 16.58 10.84 -2.34
C THR A 1109 15.86 10.16 -1.18
N GLY A 1110 16.02 10.67 0.04
CA GLY A 1110 15.55 10.02 1.26
C GLY A 1110 16.32 8.76 1.64
N LEU A 1111 17.45 8.50 0.98
CA LEU A 1111 18.34 7.38 1.28
C LEU A 1111 19.25 7.74 2.44
N ASP A 1112 19.53 6.75 3.28
CA ASP A 1112 20.45 6.89 4.38
C ASP A 1112 21.70 6.05 4.12
N LEU A 1113 22.79 6.73 3.76
CA LEU A 1113 24.05 6.11 3.35
C LEU A 1113 25.05 5.96 4.49
N THR A 1114 24.83 6.60 5.64
CA THR A 1114 25.80 6.67 6.73
C THR A 1114 25.29 6.05 8.03
N ASP A 1115 26.19 5.46 8.80
CA ASP A 1115 25.89 5.03 10.18
C ASP A 1115 25.98 6.21 11.16
N GLN A 1116 25.62 5.96 12.43
CA GLN A 1116 25.57 7.00 13.47
C GLN A 1116 26.93 7.68 13.74
N ASP A 1117 28.02 6.99 13.41
CA ASP A 1117 29.40 7.49 13.52
C ASP A 1117 29.86 8.28 12.28
N GLY A 1118 29.01 8.41 11.26
CA GLY A 1118 29.30 9.10 10.01
C GLY A 1118 30.07 8.26 8.98
N SER A 1119 30.31 6.98 9.26
CA SER A 1119 30.90 6.05 8.29
C SER A 1119 29.87 5.63 7.23
N LEU A 1120 30.34 5.15 6.07
CA LEU A 1120 29.46 4.61 5.03
C LEU A 1120 28.95 3.22 5.46
N LYS A 1121 27.64 2.99 5.36
CA LYS A 1121 27.03 1.71 5.75
C LYS A 1121 27.64 0.52 5.02
N GLU A 1122 27.80 -0.60 5.74
CA GLU A 1122 28.20 -1.88 5.14
C GLU A 1122 27.14 -2.39 4.15
N GLU A 1123 25.86 -2.32 4.54
CA GLU A 1123 24.72 -2.63 3.68
C GLU A 1123 24.14 -1.36 3.07
N LEU A 1124 24.65 -1.00 1.89
CA LEU A 1124 24.13 0.11 1.10
C LEU A 1124 22.74 -0.20 0.50
N PRO A 1125 21.88 0.82 0.34
CA PRO A 1125 20.58 0.67 -0.32
C PRO A 1125 20.70 0.03 -1.72
N PRO A 1126 19.75 -0.84 -2.12
CA PRO A 1126 19.79 -1.57 -3.39
C PRO A 1126 19.33 -0.77 -4.61
#